data_AF-A0A7H8IK77-F1
#
_entry.id   AF-A0A7H8IK77-F1
#
_cell.length_a   1.000
_cell.length_b   1.000
_cell.length_c   1.000
_cell.angle_alpha   90.00
_cell.angle_beta   90.00
_cell.angle_gamma   90.00
#
_symmetry.space_group_name_H-M   'P 1'
#
loop_
_entity.id
_entity.type
_entity.pdbx_description
1 polymer ?
#
loop_
_entity_poly.entity_id
_entity_poly.type
_entity_poly.pdbx_seq_one_letter_code
_entity_poly.pdbx_strand_id
1 'polypeptide(L)'
;MPHAGADTGPTAALASPPVISSVSPATGSPGGGTLVTLNGNNLQQTTAVRFGTTLATSFTVVSATQITAVSPPGTGSVQITVTTPNGTSNGVPFSYVGAPAPVLTSVVPNQGPAGGGNAVTITGTSLSGATAVRFGATNAASFLVVSATQIIAVAPAGSGSVQVTVVTPGGTSNGVSYSYVVAPSLTSVVPNQGPGAGGNTVTLTGSGLFGATAVRFGSASATSFTVVSPTQIIAVAPAGSGSVQVTVVTPGGTSNGVSYSYVVAPSLTSVVPNQGPGAGGNTVTLTGSGLSGATAVRFGSASATSFTVVSPTQIIAVAPAGSGSVQVTVVTPGGTSNGLPYSYVVAPSLTSVVPNQGPGAGGNTVTLTGSGLSGATAVRFGSASATSFTVVSPTQIIAVAPPGSGSVQVTVVTPGGTSNGLPYSYVVAPSLTSVVPNQGPGAGGNTVTLTGSGLSGATAVRFGSASATSFTVVSPTQIIAVAPPGSGSVQVTVVTPGGTSNGVSYTYASAPVLTSIAPSQGSVNGGNTVTLTGSGFTGATAVTFGFQPAVSFTVVSSTQITAVVPPGSAGAVPVTVTTPGGTSGSVTYIYLAIPTLTSVVPSVGPTSGGTTVTLTGTGLLGATAVLFGSTPATSFTVVSSTQITAVVPPGTGTVQISVVTPGGTSNTVPYTYVPVPVLTSVVPTQGPLTAGTTVTLFGSGLAATNGVLFDSTLTSFTVVSDNWVTAVAPAGSAGPVSVTVTSPGGTSTAVIYTRVGSPGI
;
A
#
# COMPACT_ATOMS: atom_id res chain seq x y z
N MET A 1 7.27 -92.28 -146.77
CA MET A 1 6.40 -92.45 -147.96
C MET A 1 5.69 -91.13 -148.23
N PRO A 2 5.45 -90.77 -149.50
CA PRO A 2 6.09 -89.61 -150.12
C PRO A 2 5.13 -88.46 -150.46
N HIS A 3 5.74 -87.44 -151.10
CA HIS A 3 5.19 -86.58 -152.17
C HIS A 3 4.80 -85.11 -151.88
N ALA A 4 5.71 -84.26 -152.35
CA ALA A 4 5.54 -83.04 -153.13
C ALA A 4 4.22 -82.87 -153.92
N GLY A 5 3.86 -81.61 -154.13
CA GLY A 5 2.93 -81.19 -155.20
C GLY A 5 2.34 -79.81 -154.93
N ALA A 6 2.84 -78.81 -155.64
CA ALA A 6 2.37 -77.42 -155.63
C ALA A 6 1.05 -77.25 -156.40
N ASP A 7 0.24 -76.24 -156.02
CA ASP A 7 -0.65 -75.52 -156.94
C ASP A 7 -0.94 -74.09 -156.43
N THR A 8 -1.41 -73.23 -157.33
CA THR A 8 -1.27 -71.77 -157.40
C THR A 8 -2.54 -70.97 -157.08
N GLY A 9 -2.37 -69.76 -156.49
CA GLY A 9 -3.32 -68.61 -156.45
C GLY A 9 -3.98 -68.31 -155.08
N PRO A 10 -4.45 -67.06 -154.76
CA PRO A 10 -4.40 -65.76 -155.46
C PRO A 10 -3.79 -64.59 -154.61
N THR A 11 -3.71 -63.38 -155.19
CA THR A 11 -3.14 -62.13 -154.65
C THR A 11 -3.91 -61.50 -153.46
N ALA A 12 -3.19 -61.05 -152.42
CA ALA A 12 -3.72 -60.34 -151.24
C ALA A 12 -3.05 -58.96 -151.01
N ALA A 13 -3.83 -57.96 -150.58
CA ALA A 13 -3.45 -56.56 -150.38
C ALA A 13 -2.40 -56.33 -149.26
N LEU A 14 -1.53 -55.34 -149.44
CA LEU A 14 -0.52 -54.91 -148.45
C LEU A 14 -1.17 -54.20 -147.23
N ALA A 15 -0.88 -54.65 -146.01
CA ALA A 15 -1.41 -54.10 -144.74
C ALA A 15 -0.59 -52.91 -144.20
N SER A 16 -1.23 -52.01 -143.44
CA SER A 16 -0.64 -50.75 -142.91
C SER A 16 0.09 -50.91 -141.55
N PRO A 17 1.13 -50.09 -141.25
CA PRO A 17 1.83 -50.10 -139.96
C PRO A 17 0.97 -49.64 -138.75
N PRO A 18 1.38 -49.95 -137.49
CA PRO A 18 0.67 -49.57 -136.26
C PRO A 18 0.74 -48.06 -135.96
N VAL A 19 -0.24 -47.50 -135.23
CA VAL A 19 -0.26 -46.09 -134.80
C VAL A 19 -0.71 -45.99 -133.35
N ILE A 20 -0.04 -45.20 -132.51
CA ILE A 20 -0.40 -44.92 -131.11
C ILE A 20 -1.02 -43.52 -131.01
N SER A 21 -2.21 -43.41 -130.43
CA SER A 21 -2.93 -42.16 -130.23
C SER A 21 -2.68 -41.51 -128.85
N SER A 22 -2.39 -42.29 -127.80
CA SER A 22 -2.18 -41.74 -126.44
C SER A 22 -1.45 -42.70 -125.50
N VAL A 23 -0.80 -42.14 -124.47
CA VAL A 23 -0.29 -42.87 -123.29
C VAL A 23 -0.88 -42.31 -121.99
N SER A 24 -1.26 -43.18 -121.04
CA SER A 24 -1.68 -42.79 -119.69
C SER A 24 -1.20 -43.78 -118.61
N PRO A 25 -0.55 -43.33 -117.53
CA PRO A 25 -0.07 -41.97 -117.30
C PRO A 25 1.09 -41.61 -118.24
N ALA A 26 1.24 -40.32 -118.56
CA ALA A 26 2.33 -39.79 -119.38
C ALA A 26 3.63 -39.53 -118.57
N THR A 27 3.63 -39.83 -117.28
CA THR A 27 4.81 -39.75 -116.40
C THR A 27 4.93 -40.98 -115.51
N GLY A 28 6.14 -41.24 -115.02
CA GLY A 28 6.40 -42.36 -114.10
C GLY A 28 7.67 -42.22 -113.27
N SER A 29 7.91 -43.18 -112.38
CA SER A 29 9.06 -43.18 -111.47
C SER A 29 10.37 -43.49 -112.23
N PRO A 30 11.48 -42.74 -111.99
CA PRO A 30 12.79 -43.05 -112.56
C PRO A 30 13.31 -44.46 -112.25
N GLY A 31 12.84 -45.06 -111.15
CA GLY A 31 13.15 -46.45 -110.78
C GLY A 31 12.44 -47.51 -111.64
N GLY A 32 11.58 -47.10 -112.58
CA GLY A 32 10.76 -48.01 -113.39
C GLY A 32 9.52 -48.52 -112.64
N GLY A 33 8.78 -49.43 -113.28
CA GLY A 33 7.61 -50.08 -112.68
C GLY A 33 6.29 -49.31 -112.83
N THR A 34 6.28 -48.21 -113.60
CA THR A 34 5.03 -47.47 -113.85
C THR A 34 4.23 -48.21 -114.91
N LEU A 35 3.02 -48.67 -114.56
CA LEU A 35 2.11 -49.28 -115.53
C LEU A 35 1.48 -48.18 -116.39
N VAL A 36 1.73 -48.23 -117.70
CA VAL A 36 1.17 -47.31 -118.69
C VAL A 36 0.23 -48.03 -119.64
N THR A 37 -0.82 -47.33 -120.07
CA THR A 37 -1.79 -47.79 -121.06
C THR A 37 -1.59 -46.99 -122.34
N LEU A 38 -1.36 -47.70 -123.45
CA LEU A 38 -1.18 -47.18 -124.80
C LEU A 38 -2.43 -47.49 -125.61
N ASN A 39 -3.07 -46.47 -126.18
CA ASN A 39 -4.20 -46.63 -127.10
C ASN A 39 -3.76 -46.29 -128.52
N GLY A 40 -4.29 -46.97 -129.53
CA GLY A 40 -3.88 -46.84 -130.93
C GLY A 40 -4.71 -47.67 -131.91
N ASN A 41 -4.19 -47.94 -133.10
CA ASN A 41 -4.76 -48.81 -134.14
C ASN A 41 -3.71 -49.78 -134.69
N ASN A 42 -4.16 -50.93 -135.22
CA ASN A 42 -3.33 -51.99 -135.80
C ASN A 42 -2.27 -52.57 -134.85
N LEU A 43 -2.58 -52.63 -133.55
CA LEU A 43 -1.67 -53.10 -132.50
C LEU A 43 -1.67 -54.62 -132.30
N GLN A 44 -2.47 -55.36 -133.08
CA GLN A 44 -2.46 -56.83 -133.06
C GLN A 44 -1.09 -57.36 -133.51
N GLN A 45 -0.65 -58.48 -132.93
CA GLN A 45 0.65 -59.09 -133.18
C GLN A 45 1.85 -58.18 -132.83
N THR A 46 1.72 -57.30 -131.84
CA THR A 46 2.86 -56.52 -131.33
C THR A 46 3.97 -57.45 -130.83
N THR A 47 5.19 -57.22 -131.32
CA THR A 47 6.39 -57.97 -130.95
C THR A 47 7.29 -57.20 -129.98
N ALA A 48 7.16 -55.87 -129.88
CA ALA A 48 7.89 -55.06 -128.91
C ALA A 48 7.18 -53.74 -128.57
N VAL A 49 7.26 -53.33 -127.30
CA VAL A 49 7.00 -51.96 -126.83
C VAL A 49 8.31 -51.40 -126.27
N ARG A 50 8.70 -50.20 -126.72
CA ARG A 50 9.92 -49.53 -126.27
C ARG A 50 9.61 -48.17 -125.68
N PHE A 51 10.26 -47.84 -124.55
CA PHE A 51 10.33 -46.50 -123.97
C PHE A 51 11.67 -45.88 -124.40
N GLY A 52 11.65 -45.08 -125.45
CA GLY A 52 12.86 -44.64 -126.15
C GLY A 52 13.52 -45.81 -126.87
N THR A 53 14.77 -46.11 -126.52
CA THR A 53 15.51 -47.27 -127.06
C THR A 53 15.33 -48.53 -126.20
N THR A 54 14.86 -48.41 -124.96
CA THR A 54 14.78 -49.51 -123.99
C THR A 54 13.44 -50.25 -124.11
N LEU A 55 13.46 -51.59 -124.08
CA LEU A 55 12.22 -52.39 -124.05
C LEU A 55 11.45 -52.13 -122.75
N ALA A 56 10.12 -52.12 -122.85
CA ALA A 56 9.25 -52.18 -121.69
C ALA A 56 9.60 -53.41 -120.84
N THR A 57 9.56 -53.30 -119.51
CA THR A 57 9.84 -54.43 -118.60
C THR A 57 8.84 -55.56 -118.83
N SER A 58 7.62 -55.23 -119.22
CA SER A 58 6.64 -56.15 -119.80
C SER A 58 5.61 -55.36 -120.61
N PHE A 59 4.91 -56.03 -121.52
CA PHE A 59 3.69 -55.48 -122.12
C PHE A 59 2.68 -56.58 -122.39
N THR A 60 1.42 -56.18 -122.49
CA THR A 60 0.28 -57.04 -122.79
C THR A 60 -0.55 -56.37 -123.88
N VAL A 61 -0.73 -57.07 -125.00
CA VAL A 61 -1.65 -56.63 -126.05
C VAL A 61 -3.06 -56.94 -125.59
N VAL A 62 -3.83 -55.89 -125.32
CA VAL A 62 -5.20 -56.02 -124.81
C VAL A 62 -6.18 -56.20 -125.97
N SER A 63 -5.96 -55.46 -127.07
CA SER A 63 -6.78 -55.55 -128.27
C SER A 63 -6.02 -54.98 -129.49
N ALA A 64 -6.69 -54.92 -130.64
CA ALA A 64 -6.16 -54.27 -131.85
C ALA A 64 -5.89 -52.77 -131.66
N THR A 65 -6.40 -52.20 -130.59
CA THR A 65 -6.37 -50.76 -130.31
C THR A 65 -5.77 -50.41 -128.95
N GLN A 66 -5.30 -51.38 -128.15
CA GLN A 66 -4.78 -51.09 -126.82
C GLN A 66 -3.68 -52.07 -126.36
N ILE A 67 -2.66 -51.52 -125.70
CA ILE A 67 -1.58 -52.25 -125.03
C ILE A 67 -1.36 -51.67 -123.63
N THR A 68 -1.17 -52.49 -122.62
CA THR A 68 -0.60 -52.05 -121.33
C THR A 68 0.87 -52.42 -121.27
N ALA A 69 1.75 -51.52 -120.86
CA ALA A 69 3.18 -51.75 -120.76
C ALA A 69 3.71 -51.23 -119.41
N VAL A 70 4.72 -51.90 -118.85
CA VAL A 70 5.40 -51.44 -117.64
C VAL A 70 6.67 -50.70 -118.04
N SER A 71 6.82 -49.48 -117.53
CA SER A 71 8.00 -48.66 -117.82
C SER A 71 9.26 -49.32 -117.23
N PRO A 72 10.35 -49.42 -117.99
CA PRO A 72 11.64 -49.80 -117.42
C PRO A 72 12.17 -48.68 -116.51
N PRO A 73 13.23 -48.93 -115.72
CA PRO A 73 14.02 -47.85 -115.12
C PRO A 73 14.54 -46.91 -116.21
N GLY A 74 14.47 -45.60 -115.95
CA GLY A 74 14.82 -44.59 -116.93
C GLY A 74 14.87 -43.19 -116.34
N THR A 75 15.38 -42.24 -117.12
CA THR A 75 15.51 -40.84 -116.70
C THR A 75 15.13 -39.91 -117.85
N GLY A 76 14.59 -38.73 -117.53
CA GLY A 76 14.21 -37.73 -118.53
C GLY A 76 12.96 -38.10 -119.33
N SER A 77 12.77 -37.45 -120.48
CA SER A 77 11.62 -37.67 -121.37
C SER A 77 11.99 -38.57 -122.54
N VAL A 78 11.23 -39.64 -122.75
CA VAL A 78 11.40 -40.64 -123.81
C VAL A 78 10.15 -40.74 -124.68
N GLN A 79 10.28 -41.32 -125.88
CA GLN A 79 9.15 -41.58 -126.78
C GLN A 79 8.80 -43.07 -126.75
N ILE A 80 7.54 -43.42 -126.49
CA ILE A 80 7.07 -44.81 -126.50
C ILE A 80 6.68 -45.21 -127.92
N THR A 81 7.21 -46.33 -128.40
CA THR A 81 6.91 -46.90 -129.72
C THR A 81 6.50 -48.37 -129.62
N VAL A 82 5.69 -48.83 -130.57
CA VAL A 82 5.17 -50.20 -130.68
C VAL A 82 5.57 -50.77 -132.04
N THR A 83 6.13 -51.97 -132.06
CA THR A 83 6.54 -52.67 -133.29
C THR A 83 5.66 -53.89 -133.54
N THR A 84 5.19 -54.05 -134.77
CA THR A 84 4.45 -55.21 -135.30
C THR A 84 5.15 -55.73 -136.58
N PRO A 85 4.80 -56.91 -137.12
CA PRO A 85 5.34 -57.37 -138.40
C PRO A 85 5.13 -56.40 -139.58
N ASN A 86 4.13 -55.52 -139.49
CA ASN A 86 3.80 -54.52 -140.52
C ASN A 86 4.57 -53.19 -140.35
N GLY A 87 5.41 -53.06 -139.32
CA GLY A 87 6.23 -51.87 -139.06
C GLY A 87 6.18 -51.35 -137.62
N THR A 88 6.84 -50.21 -137.37
CA THR A 88 6.89 -49.53 -136.06
C THR A 88 5.99 -48.30 -136.06
N SER A 89 5.33 -48.03 -134.94
CA SER A 89 4.41 -46.92 -134.76
C SER A 89 5.09 -45.55 -134.66
N ASN A 90 4.28 -44.49 -134.67
CA ASN A 90 4.71 -43.19 -134.15
C ASN A 90 5.09 -43.27 -132.66
N GLY A 91 5.92 -42.33 -132.21
CA GLY A 91 6.29 -42.16 -130.80
C GLY A 91 5.26 -41.32 -130.02
N VAL A 92 4.96 -41.70 -128.78
CA VAL A 92 4.22 -40.87 -127.81
C VAL A 92 5.07 -40.53 -126.58
N PRO A 93 5.07 -39.27 -126.07
CA PRO A 93 6.00 -38.84 -125.03
C PRO A 93 5.66 -39.42 -123.64
N PHE A 94 6.70 -39.80 -122.89
CA PHE A 94 6.62 -40.25 -121.49
C PHE A 94 7.80 -39.69 -120.67
N SER A 95 7.57 -39.19 -119.46
CA SER A 95 8.62 -38.54 -118.64
C SER A 95 8.82 -39.17 -117.26
N TYR A 96 10.08 -39.42 -116.89
CA TYR A 96 10.44 -39.94 -115.57
C TYR A 96 10.61 -38.79 -114.56
N VAL A 97 9.75 -38.71 -113.53
CA VAL A 97 9.73 -37.62 -112.53
C VAL A 97 9.90 -38.17 -111.10
N GLY A 98 10.85 -37.63 -110.33
CA GLY A 98 11.11 -38.02 -108.93
C GLY A 98 10.11 -37.42 -107.93
N ALA A 99 9.84 -38.13 -106.83
CA ALA A 99 8.99 -37.64 -105.74
C ALA A 99 9.68 -36.49 -104.97
N PRO A 100 8.94 -35.45 -104.52
CA PRO A 100 9.52 -34.33 -103.78
C PRO A 100 10.00 -34.74 -102.38
N ALA A 101 11.06 -34.11 -101.91
CA ALA A 101 11.54 -34.29 -100.53
C ALA A 101 10.52 -33.76 -99.50
N PRO A 102 10.42 -34.38 -98.32
CA PRO A 102 9.51 -33.96 -97.26
C PRO A 102 9.89 -32.59 -96.69
N VAL A 103 8.93 -31.81 -96.18
CA VAL A 103 9.19 -30.52 -95.51
C VAL A 103 8.53 -30.52 -94.13
N LEU A 104 9.29 -30.25 -93.08
CA LEU A 104 8.81 -30.16 -91.69
C LEU A 104 8.50 -28.71 -91.33
N THR A 105 7.36 -28.50 -90.67
CA THR A 105 6.93 -27.20 -90.16
C THR A 105 7.16 -27.07 -88.66
N SER A 106 7.00 -28.15 -87.89
CA SER A 106 7.14 -28.10 -86.43
C SER A 106 7.39 -29.47 -85.80
N VAL A 107 7.93 -29.43 -84.58
CA VAL A 107 7.97 -30.54 -83.64
C VAL A 107 7.41 -30.06 -82.30
N VAL A 108 6.42 -30.76 -81.76
CA VAL A 108 5.70 -30.34 -80.54
C VAL A 108 5.54 -31.52 -79.58
N PRO A 109 6.02 -31.43 -78.33
CA PRO A 109 6.84 -30.34 -77.80
C PRO A 109 8.20 -30.24 -78.51
N ASN A 110 8.73 -29.02 -78.63
CA ASN A 110 10.05 -28.76 -79.24
C ASN A 110 11.21 -28.92 -78.25
N GLN A 111 10.93 -29.35 -77.01
CA GLN A 111 11.92 -29.69 -76.01
C GLN A 111 11.46 -30.91 -75.21
N GLY A 112 12.39 -31.62 -74.58
CA GLY A 112 12.07 -32.73 -73.71
C GLY A 112 13.29 -33.25 -72.93
N PRO A 113 13.11 -34.28 -72.08
CA PRO A 113 14.13 -34.76 -71.17
C PRO A 113 15.37 -35.31 -71.90
N ALA A 114 16.56 -35.05 -71.36
CA ALA A 114 17.82 -35.60 -71.88
C ALA A 114 17.86 -37.15 -71.93
N GLY A 115 17.10 -37.83 -71.05
CA GLY A 115 16.94 -39.28 -71.09
C GLY A 115 16.08 -39.80 -72.25
N GLY A 116 15.45 -38.91 -73.03
CA GLY A 116 14.51 -39.28 -74.09
C GLY A 116 13.19 -39.84 -73.55
N GLY A 117 12.41 -40.45 -74.44
CA GLY A 117 11.17 -41.17 -74.10
C GLY A 117 9.89 -40.34 -74.19
N ASN A 118 9.98 -39.03 -74.36
CA ASN A 118 8.79 -38.22 -74.61
C ASN A 118 8.33 -38.38 -76.08
N ALA A 119 7.02 -38.51 -76.26
CA ALA A 119 6.41 -38.46 -77.58
C ALA A 119 6.38 -36.99 -78.08
N VAL A 120 6.77 -36.79 -79.33
CA VAL A 120 6.67 -35.53 -80.04
C VAL A 120 5.84 -35.72 -81.31
N THR A 121 5.03 -34.73 -81.61
CA THR A 121 4.26 -34.63 -82.85
C THR A 121 5.05 -33.78 -83.83
N ILE A 122 5.45 -34.39 -84.95
CA ILE A 122 6.14 -33.74 -86.06
C ILE A 122 5.10 -33.46 -87.15
N THR A 123 5.01 -32.21 -87.58
CA THR A 123 4.07 -31.77 -88.63
C THR A 123 4.83 -31.32 -89.86
N GLY A 124 4.32 -31.61 -91.05
CA GLY A 124 4.98 -31.30 -92.33
C GLY A 124 4.16 -31.65 -93.56
N THR A 125 4.82 -31.81 -94.72
CA THR A 125 4.27 -32.29 -95.99
C THR A 125 5.08 -33.45 -96.56
N SER A 126 4.44 -34.29 -97.37
CA SER A 126 5.05 -35.46 -98.03
C SER A 126 5.71 -36.46 -97.06
N LEU A 127 5.14 -36.65 -95.87
CA LEU A 127 5.67 -37.54 -94.83
C LEU A 127 5.26 -39.01 -95.00
N SER A 128 4.40 -39.31 -95.98
CA SER A 128 4.01 -40.68 -96.33
C SER A 128 5.21 -41.49 -96.79
N GLY A 129 5.38 -42.70 -96.25
CA GLY A 129 6.53 -43.55 -96.58
C GLY A 129 7.82 -43.18 -95.87
N ALA A 130 7.76 -42.43 -94.75
CA ALA A 130 8.92 -42.16 -93.92
C ALA A 130 9.58 -43.47 -93.45
N THR A 131 10.87 -43.61 -93.73
CA THR A 131 11.69 -44.78 -93.36
C THR A 131 12.56 -44.52 -92.13
N ALA A 132 12.80 -43.26 -91.78
CA ALA A 132 13.47 -42.88 -90.54
C ALA A 132 13.04 -41.49 -90.07
N VAL A 133 12.90 -41.33 -88.75
CA VAL A 133 12.88 -40.04 -88.07
C VAL A 133 14.17 -39.92 -87.28
N ARG A 134 14.89 -38.82 -87.42
CA ARG A 134 16.17 -38.59 -86.74
C ARG A 134 16.11 -37.33 -85.88
N PHE A 135 16.69 -37.41 -84.69
CA PHE A 135 16.97 -36.30 -83.79
C PHE A 135 18.48 -36.05 -83.83
N GLY A 136 18.92 -35.13 -84.70
CA GLY A 136 20.34 -34.99 -85.06
C GLY A 136 20.83 -36.23 -85.80
N ALA A 137 21.90 -36.87 -85.30
CA ALA A 137 22.43 -38.10 -85.89
C ALA A 137 21.68 -39.38 -85.45
N THR A 138 20.95 -39.31 -84.33
CA THR A 138 20.33 -40.47 -83.68
C THR A 138 18.92 -40.72 -84.21
N ASN A 139 18.59 -41.97 -84.52
CA ASN A 139 17.21 -42.33 -84.89
C ASN A 139 16.26 -42.16 -83.69
N ALA A 140 15.01 -41.79 -83.96
CA ALA A 140 13.95 -41.84 -82.97
C ALA A 140 13.82 -43.24 -82.36
N ALA A 141 13.50 -43.32 -81.08
CA ALA A 141 13.34 -44.61 -80.40
C ALA A 141 12.21 -45.44 -81.04
N SER A 142 11.16 -44.75 -81.50
CA SER A 142 10.13 -45.27 -82.40
C SER A 142 9.45 -44.10 -83.10
N PHE A 143 8.74 -44.37 -84.20
CA PHE A 143 7.83 -43.39 -84.80
C PHE A 143 6.65 -44.08 -85.48
N LEU A 144 5.55 -43.35 -85.54
CA LEU A 144 4.30 -43.72 -86.21
C LEU A 144 3.97 -42.64 -87.23
N VAL A 145 3.88 -43.01 -88.51
CA VAL A 145 3.35 -42.14 -89.55
C VAL A 145 1.84 -42.11 -89.42
N VAL A 146 1.29 -40.97 -89.00
CA VAL A 146 -0.15 -40.80 -88.78
C VAL A 146 -0.84 -40.43 -90.10
N SER A 147 -0.21 -39.58 -90.90
CA SER A 147 -0.71 -39.15 -92.20
C SER A 147 0.43 -38.64 -93.09
N ALA A 148 0.11 -38.22 -94.32
CA ALA A 148 1.08 -37.53 -95.19
C ALA A 148 1.59 -36.18 -94.62
N THR A 149 1.02 -35.70 -93.51
CA THR A 149 1.38 -34.42 -92.88
C THR A 149 1.78 -34.53 -91.41
N GLN A 150 1.72 -35.72 -90.80
CA GLN A 150 1.96 -35.87 -89.36
C GLN A 150 2.65 -37.20 -89.02
N ILE A 151 3.65 -37.11 -88.12
CA ILE A 151 4.34 -38.24 -87.51
C ILE A 151 4.35 -38.05 -85.99
N ILE A 152 4.08 -39.11 -85.22
CA ILE A 152 4.37 -39.14 -83.79
C ILE A 152 5.67 -39.92 -83.60
N ALA A 153 6.68 -39.29 -83.03
CA ALA A 153 7.98 -39.92 -82.77
C ALA A 153 8.31 -39.89 -81.29
N VAL A 154 8.98 -40.92 -80.79
CA VAL A 154 9.52 -40.94 -79.43
C VAL A 154 10.96 -40.46 -79.49
N ALA A 155 11.25 -39.34 -78.83
CA ALA A 155 12.58 -38.77 -78.82
C ALA A 155 13.57 -39.75 -78.16
N PRO A 156 14.75 -40.00 -78.76
CA PRO A 156 15.78 -40.84 -78.15
C PRO A 156 16.47 -40.10 -77.00
N ALA A 157 17.33 -40.78 -76.25
CA ALA A 157 18.23 -40.10 -75.30
C ALA A 157 19.21 -39.18 -76.07
N GLY A 158 19.49 -38.00 -75.53
CA GLY A 158 20.32 -37.01 -76.20
C GLY A 158 20.67 -35.81 -75.32
N SER A 159 21.45 -34.89 -75.89
CA SER A 159 21.91 -33.67 -75.21
C SER A 159 21.96 -32.49 -76.16
N GLY A 160 21.73 -31.28 -75.64
CA GLY A 160 21.80 -30.04 -76.41
C GLY A 160 20.66 -29.88 -77.42
N SER A 161 20.81 -28.95 -78.35
CA SER A 161 19.86 -28.70 -79.42
C SER A 161 20.23 -29.49 -80.67
N VAL A 162 19.28 -30.27 -81.18
CA VAL A 162 19.42 -31.08 -82.39
C VAL A 162 18.38 -30.67 -83.43
N GLN A 163 18.64 -31.01 -84.69
CA GLN A 163 17.66 -30.85 -85.77
C GLN A 163 16.91 -32.16 -85.99
N VAL A 164 15.58 -32.11 -85.93
CA VAL A 164 14.72 -33.24 -86.24
C VAL A 164 14.50 -33.29 -87.74
N THR A 165 14.75 -34.44 -88.36
CA THR A 165 14.58 -34.66 -89.80
C THR A 165 13.82 -35.96 -90.05
N VAL A 166 13.15 -36.03 -91.19
CA VAL A 166 12.42 -37.21 -91.66
C VAL A 166 12.99 -37.63 -93.01
N VAL A 167 13.28 -38.93 -93.16
CA VAL A 167 13.78 -39.52 -94.40
C VAL A 167 12.64 -40.29 -95.07
N THR A 168 12.39 -40.00 -96.34
CA THR A 168 11.44 -40.72 -97.21
C THR A 168 12.16 -41.14 -98.50
N PRO A 169 11.56 -41.97 -99.37
CA PRO A 169 12.11 -42.24 -100.70
C PRO A 169 12.31 -40.99 -101.56
N GLY A 170 11.59 -39.89 -101.30
CA GLY A 170 11.76 -38.60 -101.98
C GLY A 170 12.93 -37.75 -101.47
N GLY A 171 13.63 -38.21 -100.42
CA GLY A 171 14.78 -37.51 -99.81
C GLY A 171 14.60 -37.24 -98.31
N THR A 172 15.55 -36.49 -97.75
CA THR A 172 15.54 -36.05 -96.34
C THR A 172 14.94 -34.66 -96.22
N SER A 173 14.13 -34.43 -95.19
CA SER A 173 13.50 -33.13 -94.95
C SER A 173 14.48 -32.04 -94.51
N ASN A 174 13.98 -30.80 -94.45
CA ASN A 174 14.61 -29.77 -93.61
C ASN A 174 14.60 -30.17 -92.12
N GLY A 175 15.48 -29.54 -91.34
CA GLY A 175 15.52 -29.67 -89.89
C GLY A 175 14.50 -28.78 -89.18
N VAL A 176 13.89 -29.28 -88.12
CA VAL A 176 13.20 -28.46 -87.09
C VAL A 176 13.88 -28.65 -85.74
N SER A 177 14.14 -27.57 -85.02
CA SER A 177 14.91 -27.62 -83.76
C SER A 177 14.18 -28.36 -82.65
N TYR A 178 14.90 -29.24 -81.96
CA TYR A 178 14.47 -29.89 -80.74
C TYR A 178 15.58 -29.82 -79.68
N SER A 179 15.26 -29.42 -78.46
CA SER A 179 16.25 -29.27 -77.38
C SER A 179 16.06 -30.29 -76.27
N TYR A 180 17.14 -30.99 -75.93
CA TYR A 180 17.22 -31.84 -74.74
C TYR A 180 17.54 -31.01 -73.52
N VAL A 181 16.60 -30.96 -72.59
CA VAL A 181 16.72 -30.25 -71.31
C VAL A 181 16.87 -31.24 -70.17
N VAL A 182 17.74 -30.91 -69.22
CA VAL A 182 17.92 -31.69 -68.00
C VAL A 182 16.77 -31.42 -67.03
N ALA A 183 16.42 -32.41 -66.21
CA ALA A 183 15.45 -32.24 -65.15
C ALA A 183 15.90 -31.13 -64.18
N PRO A 184 14.97 -30.35 -63.63
CA PRO A 184 15.30 -29.33 -62.63
C PRO A 184 15.83 -29.99 -61.36
N SER A 185 16.54 -29.23 -60.52
CA SER A 185 16.88 -29.67 -59.16
C SER A 185 16.44 -28.64 -58.14
N LEU A 186 15.91 -29.07 -57.00
CA LEU A 186 15.57 -28.22 -55.86
C LEU A 186 16.61 -28.39 -54.76
N THR A 187 17.09 -27.28 -54.23
CA THR A 187 17.99 -27.24 -53.08
C THR A 187 17.24 -26.93 -51.79
N SER A 188 16.20 -26.10 -51.83
CA SER A 188 15.44 -25.75 -50.64
C SER A 188 14.01 -25.29 -50.92
N VAL A 189 13.18 -25.38 -49.88
CA VAL A 189 11.88 -24.73 -49.76
C VAL A 189 11.90 -23.91 -48.47
N VAL A 190 11.62 -22.61 -48.56
CA VAL A 190 11.68 -21.69 -47.42
C VAL A 190 10.43 -20.81 -47.39
N PRO A 191 9.64 -20.82 -46.31
CA PRO A 191 9.75 -21.71 -45.15
C PRO A 191 9.52 -23.19 -45.52
N ASN A 192 10.21 -24.11 -44.82
CA ASN A 192 10.04 -25.55 -45.03
C ASN A 192 8.87 -26.15 -44.22
N GLN A 193 8.09 -25.32 -43.54
CA GLN A 193 6.88 -25.70 -42.83
C GLN A 193 5.80 -24.64 -42.99
N GLY A 194 4.53 -25.00 -42.80
CA GLY A 194 3.41 -24.06 -42.80
C GLY A 194 2.10 -24.66 -42.31
N PRO A 195 1.01 -23.88 -42.31
CA PRO A 195 -0.28 -24.29 -41.77
C PRO A 195 -0.92 -25.43 -42.58
N GLY A 196 -1.60 -26.36 -41.91
CA GLY A 196 -2.39 -27.41 -42.58
C GLY A 196 -3.49 -26.90 -43.52
N ALA A 197 -4.01 -25.69 -43.29
CA ALA A 197 -4.94 -25.02 -44.20
C ALA A 197 -4.30 -24.57 -45.54
N GLY A 198 -2.97 -24.58 -45.63
CA GLY A 198 -2.22 -24.02 -46.75
C GLY A 198 -2.30 -22.49 -46.80
N GLY A 199 -1.95 -21.92 -47.96
CA GLY A 199 -2.05 -20.49 -48.24
C GLY A 199 -0.80 -19.68 -47.90
N ASN A 200 0.18 -20.25 -47.19
CA ASN A 200 1.46 -19.59 -47.00
C ASN A 200 2.29 -19.62 -48.28
N THR A 201 2.97 -18.51 -48.56
CA THR A 201 3.94 -18.42 -49.63
C THR A 201 5.25 -19.10 -49.23
N VAL A 202 5.82 -19.89 -50.12
CA VAL A 202 7.15 -20.50 -50.00
C VAL A 202 8.01 -20.13 -51.19
N THR A 203 9.30 -19.97 -50.93
CA THR A 203 10.34 -19.76 -51.94
C THR A 203 11.06 -21.08 -52.16
N LEU A 204 10.98 -21.59 -53.39
CA LEU A 204 11.73 -22.75 -53.86
C LEU A 204 13.01 -22.26 -54.53
N THR A 205 14.15 -22.78 -54.09
CA THR A 205 15.47 -22.49 -54.68
C THR A 205 16.02 -23.74 -55.34
N GLY A 206 16.68 -23.60 -56.47
CA GLY A 206 17.16 -24.73 -57.27
C GLY A 206 17.92 -24.34 -58.53
N SER A 207 17.94 -25.25 -59.52
CA SER A 207 18.47 -25.03 -60.86
C SER A 207 17.51 -25.57 -61.93
N GLY A 208 17.53 -24.96 -63.12
CA GLY A 208 16.69 -25.40 -64.24
C GLY A 208 15.19 -25.15 -64.04
N LEU A 209 14.79 -24.19 -63.20
CA LEU A 209 13.40 -23.93 -62.83
C LEU A 209 12.62 -23.12 -63.87
N PHE A 210 13.29 -22.57 -64.88
CA PHE A 210 12.64 -21.83 -65.95
C PHE A 210 11.75 -22.76 -66.79
N GLY A 211 10.56 -22.29 -67.19
CA GLY A 211 9.59 -23.12 -67.89
C GLY A 211 8.86 -24.15 -67.00
N ALA A 212 8.86 -23.95 -65.68
CA ALA A 212 8.04 -24.76 -64.78
C ALA A 212 6.56 -24.71 -65.16
N THR A 213 5.95 -25.88 -65.29
CA THR A 213 4.55 -26.09 -65.66
C THR A 213 3.69 -26.50 -64.47
N ALA A 214 4.31 -27.06 -63.42
CA ALA A 214 3.64 -27.38 -62.16
C ALA A 214 4.62 -27.33 -60.98
N VAL A 215 4.10 -26.90 -59.83
CA VAL A 215 4.71 -27.10 -58.51
C VAL A 215 3.78 -28.00 -57.71
N ARG A 216 4.31 -29.06 -57.11
CA ARG A 216 3.53 -30.04 -56.34
C ARG A 216 4.05 -30.16 -54.92
N PHE A 217 3.14 -30.27 -53.97
CA PHE A 217 3.36 -30.59 -52.56
C PHE A 217 2.81 -32.00 -52.32
N GLY A 218 3.65 -33.02 -52.48
CA GLY A 218 3.19 -34.41 -52.57
C GLY A 218 2.32 -34.62 -53.82
N SER A 219 1.09 -35.07 -53.64
CA SER A 219 0.12 -35.24 -54.73
C SER A 219 -0.62 -33.96 -55.10
N ALA A 220 -0.69 -32.98 -54.19
CA ALA A 220 -1.45 -31.74 -54.38
C ALA A 220 -0.65 -30.71 -55.20
N SER A 221 -1.32 -30.02 -56.13
CA SER A 221 -0.72 -28.89 -56.84
C SER A 221 -0.69 -27.65 -55.96
N ALA A 222 0.37 -26.84 -56.06
CA ALA A 222 0.39 -25.49 -55.51
C ALA A 222 -0.83 -24.70 -56.00
N THR A 223 -1.45 -23.88 -55.14
CA THR A 223 -2.62 -23.09 -55.52
C THR A 223 -2.26 -22.02 -56.56
N SER A 224 -1.03 -21.53 -56.50
CA SER A 224 -0.40 -20.69 -57.52
C SER A 224 1.12 -20.77 -57.40
N PHE A 225 1.83 -20.44 -58.47
CA PHE A 225 3.27 -20.21 -58.41
C PHE A 225 3.70 -19.20 -59.48
N THR A 226 4.80 -18.51 -59.20
CA THR A 226 5.46 -17.56 -60.10
C THR A 226 6.91 -17.99 -60.24
N VAL A 227 7.36 -18.20 -61.48
CA VAL A 227 8.77 -18.42 -61.78
C VAL A 227 9.47 -17.07 -61.77
N VAL A 228 10.36 -16.86 -60.79
CA VAL A 228 11.07 -15.59 -60.61
C VAL A 228 12.34 -15.56 -61.44
N SER A 229 13.07 -16.68 -61.48
CA SER A 229 14.33 -16.82 -62.21
C SER A 229 14.59 -18.30 -62.55
N PRO A 230 15.65 -18.61 -63.31
CA PRO A 230 16.07 -20.00 -63.54
C PRO A 230 16.41 -20.79 -62.26
N THR A 231 16.57 -20.12 -61.12
CA THR A 231 16.95 -20.72 -59.84
C THR A 231 15.91 -20.50 -58.73
N GLN A 232 14.80 -19.79 -58.99
CA GLN A 232 13.84 -19.44 -57.96
C GLN A 232 12.38 -19.47 -58.44
N ILE A 233 11.51 -20.09 -57.64
CA ILE A 233 10.05 -20.07 -57.78
C ILE A 233 9.43 -19.62 -56.46
N ILE A 234 8.42 -18.75 -56.53
CA ILE A 234 7.55 -18.44 -55.41
C ILE A 234 6.26 -19.22 -55.60
N ALA A 235 5.88 -20.08 -54.66
CA ALA A 235 4.68 -20.89 -54.73
C ALA A 235 3.80 -20.69 -53.48
N VAL A 236 2.50 -20.85 -53.62
CA VAL A 236 1.56 -20.86 -52.50
C VAL A 236 1.20 -22.31 -52.18
N ALA A 237 1.51 -22.72 -50.94
CA ALA A 237 1.29 -24.10 -50.50
C ALA A 237 -0.22 -24.41 -50.47
N PRO A 238 -0.65 -25.58 -50.97
CA PRO A 238 -2.05 -26.01 -50.88
C PRO A 238 -2.37 -26.51 -49.46
N ALA A 239 -3.65 -26.69 -49.16
CA ALA A 239 -4.07 -27.37 -47.93
C ALA A 239 -3.54 -28.81 -47.89
N GLY A 240 -3.11 -29.26 -46.72
CA GLY A 240 -2.46 -30.56 -46.55
C GLY A 240 -2.24 -30.96 -45.10
N SER A 241 -1.62 -32.13 -44.89
CA SER A 241 -1.27 -32.64 -43.57
C SER A 241 0.00 -33.48 -43.63
N GLY A 242 0.71 -33.59 -42.51
CA GLY A 242 1.95 -34.36 -42.40
C GLY A 242 3.12 -33.77 -43.20
N SER A 243 4.12 -34.60 -43.47
CA SER A 243 5.30 -34.23 -44.26
C SER A 243 5.16 -34.69 -45.71
N VAL A 244 5.38 -33.78 -46.65
CA VAL A 244 5.32 -34.04 -48.09
C VAL A 244 6.64 -33.65 -48.77
N GLN A 245 6.88 -34.18 -49.97
CA GLN A 245 7.98 -33.74 -50.83
C GLN A 245 7.48 -32.70 -51.83
N VAL A 246 8.16 -31.56 -51.90
CA VAL A 246 7.87 -30.52 -52.89
C VAL A 246 8.71 -30.76 -54.14
N THR A 247 8.07 -30.77 -55.29
CA THR A 247 8.71 -31.01 -56.59
C THR A 247 8.24 -30.00 -57.63
N VAL A 248 9.10 -29.69 -58.60
CA VAL A 248 8.80 -28.84 -59.75
C VAL A 248 8.85 -29.67 -61.04
N VAL A 249 7.87 -29.49 -61.92
CA VAL A 249 7.80 -30.13 -63.23
C VAL A 249 8.12 -29.11 -64.31
N THR A 250 9.14 -29.37 -65.13
CA THR A 250 9.47 -28.60 -66.35
C THR A 250 9.44 -29.54 -67.56
N PRO A 251 9.55 -29.04 -68.80
CA PRO A 251 9.73 -29.89 -69.98
C PRO A 251 10.93 -30.85 -69.88
N GLY A 252 11.93 -30.57 -69.04
CA GLY A 252 13.08 -31.45 -68.79
C GLY A 252 12.81 -32.59 -67.81
N GLY A 253 11.64 -32.61 -67.16
CA GLY A 253 11.23 -33.64 -66.22
C GLY A 253 10.80 -33.08 -64.86
N THR A 254 10.70 -33.97 -63.87
CA THR A 254 10.37 -33.61 -62.48
C THR A 254 11.64 -33.50 -61.65
N SER A 255 11.72 -32.49 -60.78
CA SER A 255 12.86 -32.31 -59.88
C SER A 255 12.96 -33.41 -58.83
N ASN A 256 14.07 -33.43 -58.09
CA ASN A 256 14.11 -34.07 -56.78
C ASN A 256 13.08 -33.44 -55.82
N GLY A 257 12.72 -34.18 -54.77
CA GLY A 257 11.89 -33.67 -53.68
C GLY A 257 12.69 -32.89 -52.65
N VAL A 258 12.12 -31.81 -52.12
CA VAL A 258 12.55 -31.16 -50.87
C VAL A 258 11.42 -31.24 -49.84
N SER A 259 11.76 -31.50 -48.57
CA SER A 259 10.75 -31.78 -47.55
C SER A 259 10.01 -30.51 -47.10
N TYR A 260 8.69 -30.60 -47.02
CA TYR A 260 7.80 -29.58 -46.47
C TYR A 260 6.83 -30.20 -45.46
N SER A 261 6.67 -29.60 -44.29
CA SER A 261 5.81 -30.13 -43.21
C SER A 261 4.62 -29.22 -42.93
N TYR A 262 3.43 -29.81 -42.94
CA TYR A 262 2.20 -29.17 -42.50
C TYR A 262 2.07 -29.30 -40.98
N VAL A 263 2.14 -28.16 -40.29
CA VAL A 263 2.00 -28.05 -38.84
C VAL A 263 0.63 -27.51 -38.48
N VAL A 264 0.08 -28.02 -37.38
CA VAL A 264 -1.16 -27.54 -36.80
C VAL A 264 -0.93 -26.19 -36.14
N ALA A 265 -1.95 -25.32 -36.18
CA ALA A 265 -1.91 -24.07 -35.46
C ALA A 265 -1.77 -24.33 -33.94
N PRO A 266 -1.04 -23.47 -33.22
CA PRO A 266 -0.90 -23.59 -31.78
C PRO A 266 -2.25 -23.36 -31.08
N SER A 267 -2.39 -23.81 -29.84
CA SER A 267 -3.53 -23.46 -29.00
C SER A 267 -3.07 -23.02 -27.63
N LEU A 268 -3.64 -21.92 -27.13
CA LEU A 268 -3.43 -21.43 -25.78
C LEU A 268 -4.53 -21.92 -24.85
N THR A 269 -4.13 -22.38 -23.67
CA THR A 269 -5.01 -22.83 -22.58
C THR A 269 -5.04 -21.85 -21.41
N SER A 270 -3.94 -21.12 -21.14
CA SER A 270 -3.90 -20.10 -20.09
C SER A 270 -2.92 -18.97 -20.37
N VAL A 271 -3.23 -17.79 -19.81
CA VAL A 271 -2.36 -16.61 -19.73
C VAL A 271 -2.26 -16.22 -18.25
N VAL A 272 -1.08 -16.31 -17.65
CA VAL A 272 -0.89 -16.06 -16.20
C VAL A 272 0.32 -15.16 -15.95
N PRO A 273 0.14 -14.00 -15.30
CA PRO A 273 -1.15 -13.39 -14.94
C PRO A 273 -1.94 -12.97 -16.19
N ASN A 274 -3.28 -12.99 -16.11
CA ASN A 274 -4.17 -12.53 -17.18
C ASN A 274 -4.46 -11.02 -17.11
N GLN A 275 -3.78 -10.29 -16.23
CA GLN A 275 -3.90 -8.85 -16.03
C GLN A 275 -2.51 -8.28 -15.76
N GLY A 276 -2.29 -7.01 -16.06
CA GLY A 276 -1.03 -6.32 -15.73
C GLY A 276 -1.11 -4.80 -15.88
N PRO A 277 -0.01 -4.08 -15.59
CA PRO A 277 0.04 -2.62 -15.67
C PRO A 277 -0.09 -2.11 -17.11
N GLY A 278 -0.78 -0.97 -17.30
CA GLY A 278 -0.87 -0.29 -18.60
C GLY A 278 0.48 0.12 -19.21
N ALA A 279 1.51 0.34 -18.38
CA ALA A 279 2.87 0.59 -18.85
C ALA A 279 3.55 -0.65 -19.48
N GLY A 280 2.97 -1.85 -19.30
CA GLY A 280 3.58 -3.12 -19.69
C GLY A 280 4.78 -3.49 -18.82
N GLY A 281 5.60 -4.42 -19.30
CA GLY A 281 6.86 -4.84 -18.68
C GLY A 281 6.75 -6.01 -17.71
N ASN A 282 5.54 -6.41 -17.31
CA ASN A 282 5.36 -7.62 -16.51
C ASN A 282 5.56 -8.88 -17.35
N THR A 283 6.11 -9.92 -16.72
CA THR A 283 6.22 -11.25 -17.32
C THR A 283 4.87 -11.97 -17.27
N VAL A 284 4.56 -12.67 -18.36
CA VAL A 284 3.32 -13.41 -18.56
C VAL A 284 3.68 -14.79 -19.07
N THR A 285 3.22 -15.82 -18.35
CA THR A 285 3.37 -17.23 -18.74
C THR A 285 2.17 -17.64 -19.58
N LEU A 286 2.45 -18.12 -20.78
CA LEU A 286 1.48 -18.66 -21.73
C LEU A 286 1.62 -20.19 -21.73
N THR A 287 0.53 -20.90 -21.48
CA THR A 287 0.49 -22.38 -21.50
C THR A 287 -0.41 -22.84 -22.63
N GLY A 288 -0.02 -23.89 -23.35
CA GLY A 288 -0.73 -24.34 -24.53
C GLY A 288 -0.16 -25.60 -25.18
N SER A 289 -0.47 -25.80 -26.46
CA SER A 289 0.07 -26.86 -27.31
C SER A 289 0.60 -26.30 -28.62
N GLY A 290 1.64 -26.92 -29.17
CA GLY A 290 2.22 -26.52 -30.47
C GLY A 290 2.98 -25.18 -30.42
N LEU A 291 3.49 -24.78 -29.24
CA LEU A 291 4.18 -23.50 -29.05
C LEU A 291 5.64 -23.51 -29.51
N SER A 292 6.17 -24.67 -29.89
CA SER A 292 7.51 -24.82 -30.47
C SER A 292 7.65 -24.00 -31.75
N GLY A 293 8.77 -23.28 -31.89
CA GLY A 293 9.03 -22.46 -33.07
C GLY A 293 8.18 -21.19 -33.15
N ALA A 294 7.63 -20.71 -32.04
CA ALA A 294 6.94 -19.42 -31.99
C ALA A 294 7.83 -18.28 -32.52
N THR A 295 7.29 -17.52 -33.46
CA THR A 295 7.98 -16.39 -34.11
C THR A 295 7.47 -15.04 -33.61
N ALA A 296 6.26 -15.00 -33.03
CA ALA A 296 5.73 -13.82 -32.36
C ALA A 296 4.75 -14.18 -31.25
N VAL A 297 4.74 -13.37 -30.20
CA VAL A 297 3.67 -13.29 -29.20
C VAL A 297 3.04 -11.91 -29.32
N ARG A 298 1.71 -11.83 -29.38
CA ARG A 298 0.98 -10.58 -29.54
C ARG A 298 -0.02 -10.39 -28.41
N PHE A 299 -0.14 -9.14 -27.95
CA PHE A 299 -1.16 -8.66 -27.03
C PHE A 299 -2.06 -7.69 -27.83
N GLY A 300 -3.12 -8.23 -28.42
CA GLY A 300 -3.91 -7.51 -29.43
C GLY A 300 -3.08 -7.24 -30.69
N SER A 301 -2.93 -5.98 -31.08
CA SER A 301 -2.09 -5.56 -32.22
C SER A 301 -0.61 -5.42 -31.85
N ALA A 302 -0.28 -5.21 -30.58
CA ALA A 302 1.09 -4.98 -30.12
C ALA A 302 1.87 -6.31 -29.97
N SER A 303 3.14 -6.31 -30.39
CA SER A 303 4.04 -7.43 -30.11
C SER A 303 4.52 -7.40 -28.67
N ALA A 304 4.71 -8.56 -28.06
CA ALA A 304 5.45 -8.69 -26.80
C ALA A 304 6.83 -8.04 -26.95
N THR A 305 7.31 -7.36 -25.91
CA THR A 305 8.63 -6.70 -25.95
C THR A 305 9.76 -7.72 -26.02
N SER A 306 9.56 -8.88 -25.41
CA SER A 306 10.38 -10.08 -25.59
C SER A 306 9.56 -11.32 -25.26
N PHE A 307 10.01 -12.49 -25.71
CA PHE A 307 9.49 -13.77 -25.23
C PHE A 307 10.56 -14.86 -25.33
N THR A 308 10.38 -15.92 -24.55
CA THR A 308 11.21 -17.11 -24.53
C THR A 308 10.31 -18.34 -24.59
N VAL A 309 10.56 -19.20 -25.57
CA VAL A 309 9.90 -20.51 -25.64
C VAL A 309 10.60 -21.44 -24.65
N VAL A 310 9.91 -21.78 -23.57
CA VAL A 310 10.46 -22.64 -22.50
C VAL A 310 10.33 -24.11 -22.87
N SER A 311 9.19 -24.48 -23.47
CA SER A 311 8.90 -25.84 -23.92
C SER A 311 7.89 -25.82 -25.07
N PRO A 312 7.57 -26.97 -25.70
CA PRO A 312 6.49 -27.06 -26.68
C PRO A 312 5.09 -26.66 -26.14
N THR A 313 4.95 -26.53 -24.83
CA THR A 313 3.69 -26.19 -24.15
C THR A 313 3.75 -24.90 -23.34
N GLN A 314 4.88 -24.20 -23.29
CA GLN A 314 5.05 -23.02 -22.44
C GLN A 314 5.92 -21.92 -23.09
N ILE A 315 5.44 -20.68 -23.04
CA ILE A 315 6.19 -19.46 -23.40
C ILE A 315 6.14 -18.49 -22.22
N ILE A 316 7.26 -17.82 -21.94
CA ILE A 316 7.30 -16.65 -21.06
C ILE A 316 7.44 -15.43 -21.95
N ALA A 317 6.50 -14.50 -21.89
CA ALA A 317 6.50 -13.26 -22.67
C ALA A 317 6.50 -12.04 -21.75
N VAL A 318 7.04 -10.92 -22.21
CA VAL A 318 6.94 -9.63 -21.51
C VAL A 318 5.87 -8.80 -22.20
N ALA A 319 4.83 -8.43 -21.45
CA ALA A 319 3.70 -7.68 -21.97
C ALA A 319 4.15 -6.29 -22.45
N PRO A 320 3.71 -5.82 -23.63
CA PRO A 320 3.97 -4.45 -24.07
C PRO A 320 3.07 -3.45 -23.34
N ALA A 321 3.38 -2.16 -23.45
CA ALA A 321 2.49 -1.09 -22.99
C ALA A 321 1.15 -1.14 -23.75
N GLY A 322 0.05 -0.87 -23.06
CA GLY A 322 -1.30 -0.98 -23.60
C GLY A 322 -2.39 -0.48 -22.67
N SER A 323 -3.64 -0.59 -23.12
CA SER A 323 -4.83 -0.20 -22.35
C SER A 323 -6.01 -1.10 -22.68
N GLY A 324 -6.98 -1.18 -21.76
CA GLY A 324 -8.19 -1.99 -21.94
C GLY A 324 -7.93 -3.51 -21.95
N SER A 325 -8.89 -4.26 -22.51
CA SER A 325 -8.77 -5.71 -22.68
C SER A 325 -8.35 -6.07 -24.10
N VAL A 326 -7.34 -6.93 -24.22
CA VAL A 326 -6.81 -7.43 -25.49
C VAL A 326 -6.81 -8.96 -25.52
N GLN A 327 -6.65 -9.55 -26.71
CA GLN A 327 -6.48 -10.99 -26.87
C GLN A 327 -5.00 -11.32 -27.07
N VAL A 328 -4.47 -12.24 -26.27
CA VAL A 328 -3.10 -12.74 -26.40
C VAL A 328 -3.08 -13.90 -27.37
N THR A 329 -2.19 -13.83 -28.35
CA THR A 329 -2.01 -14.87 -29.37
C THR A 329 -0.53 -15.19 -29.58
N VAL A 330 -0.25 -16.42 -30.02
CA VAL A 330 1.09 -16.88 -30.41
C VAL A 330 1.06 -17.23 -31.89
N VAL A 331 2.06 -16.77 -32.63
CA VAL A 331 2.28 -17.09 -34.04
C VAL A 331 3.42 -18.09 -34.15
N THR A 332 3.17 -19.19 -34.85
CA THR A 332 4.16 -20.22 -35.21
C THR A 332 4.09 -20.46 -36.72
N PRO A 333 5.00 -21.24 -37.32
CA PRO A 333 4.84 -21.69 -38.70
C PRO A 333 3.51 -22.41 -38.99
N GLY A 334 2.89 -23.06 -37.99
CA GLY A 334 1.58 -23.69 -38.12
C GLY A 334 0.39 -22.72 -38.15
N GLY A 335 0.62 -21.42 -37.90
CA GLY A 335 -0.40 -20.38 -37.86
C GLY A 335 -0.48 -19.65 -36.51
N THR A 336 -1.56 -18.89 -36.33
CA THR A 336 -1.85 -18.13 -35.10
C THR A 336 -2.75 -18.95 -34.16
N SER A 337 -2.49 -18.88 -32.85
CA SER A 337 -3.31 -19.55 -31.85
C SER A 337 -4.70 -18.92 -31.70
N ASN A 338 -5.57 -19.59 -30.93
CA ASN A 338 -6.72 -18.91 -30.32
C ASN A 338 -6.26 -17.73 -29.45
N GLY A 339 -7.14 -16.74 -29.30
CA GLY A 339 -6.95 -15.62 -28.38
C GLY A 339 -7.38 -15.96 -26.97
N LEU A 340 -6.59 -15.54 -25.97
CA LEU A 340 -7.01 -15.53 -24.56
C LEU A 340 -6.98 -14.11 -24.00
N PRO A 341 -7.94 -13.71 -23.15
CA PRO A 341 -8.05 -12.34 -22.69
C PRO A 341 -6.90 -11.96 -21.76
N TYR A 342 -6.38 -10.75 -21.96
CA TYR A 342 -5.46 -10.07 -21.07
C TYR A 342 -5.92 -8.63 -20.86
N SER A 343 -5.95 -8.16 -19.62
CA SER A 343 -6.46 -6.83 -19.30
C SER A 343 -5.41 -5.93 -18.67
N TYR A 344 -5.25 -4.75 -19.26
CA TYR A 344 -4.39 -3.69 -18.76
C TYR A 344 -5.13 -2.89 -17.69
N VAL A 345 -4.66 -3.01 -16.46
CA VAL A 345 -5.23 -2.34 -15.29
C VAL A 345 -4.39 -1.11 -14.97
N VAL A 346 -5.07 -0.04 -14.57
CA VAL A 346 -4.42 1.19 -14.11
C VAL A 346 -3.77 0.94 -12.76
N ALA A 347 -2.58 1.50 -12.55
CA ALA A 347 -1.94 1.45 -11.25
C ALA A 347 -2.83 2.07 -10.16
N PRO A 348 -2.84 1.52 -8.94
CA PRO A 348 -3.60 2.08 -7.84
C PRO A 348 -3.08 3.47 -7.48
N SER A 349 -3.91 4.29 -6.83
CA SER A 349 -3.45 5.56 -6.27
C SER A 349 -3.94 5.71 -4.83
N LEU A 350 -3.03 6.07 -3.93
CA LEU A 350 -3.35 6.39 -2.53
C LEU A 350 -3.58 7.90 -2.37
N THR A 351 -4.65 8.24 -1.66
CA THR A 351 -5.00 9.61 -1.27
C THR A 351 -4.74 9.89 0.21
N SER A 352 -4.79 8.88 1.09
CA SER A 352 -4.48 9.06 2.51
C SER A 352 -3.97 7.79 3.20
N VAL A 353 -3.21 8.00 4.28
CA VAL A 353 -2.73 6.99 5.23
C VAL A 353 -3.10 7.49 6.62
N VAL A 354 -3.99 6.79 7.34
CA VAL A 354 -4.51 7.25 8.63
C VAL A 354 -4.53 6.11 9.65
N PRO A 355 -3.84 6.24 10.80
CA PRO A 355 -2.90 7.31 11.12
C PRO A 355 -1.67 7.29 10.19
N ASN A 356 -1.09 8.47 9.94
CA ASN A 356 0.15 8.60 9.16
C ASN A 356 1.41 8.47 10.02
N GLN A 357 1.27 8.10 11.30
CA GLN A 357 2.35 7.87 12.25
C GLN A 357 2.01 6.66 13.12
N GLY A 358 3.03 5.97 13.65
CA GLY A 358 2.82 4.89 14.61
C GLY A 358 4.09 4.49 15.37
N PRO A 359 4.00 3.52 16.31
CA PRO A 359 5.13 3.03 17.11
C PRO A 359 6.19 2.34 16.25
N GLY A 360 7.47 2.51 16.59
CA GLY A 360 8.59 1.79 15.94
C GLY A 360 8.50 0.25 16.04
N ALA A 361 7.82 -0.28 17.05
CA ALA A 361 7.53 -1.72 17.14
C ALA A 361 6.50 -2.22 16.11
N GLY A 362 5.81 -1.31 15.40
CA GLY A 362 4.70 -1.65 14.52
C GLY A 362 3.46 -2.12 15.29
N GLY A 363 2.58 -2.84 14.59
CA GLY A 363 1.39 -3.47 15.16
C GLY A 363 0.15 -2.59 15.19
N ASN A 364 0.26 -1.29 14.97
CA ASN A 364 -0.89 -0.42 14.84
C ASN A 364 -1.60 -0.63 13.50
N THR A 365 -2.92 -0.50 13.52
CA THR A 365 -3.76 -0.53 12.33
C THR A 365 -3.71 0.81 11.60
N VAL A 366 -3.58 0.75 10.28
CA VAL A 366 -3.48 1.89 9.37
C VAL A 366 -4.50 1.72 8.26
N THR A 367 -5.36 2.72 8.10
CA THR A 367 -6.35 2.79 7.01
C THR A 367 -5.73 3.53 5.83
N LEU A 368 -5.71 2.87 4.68
CA LEU A 368 -5.26 3.40 3.41
C LEU A 368 -6.49 3.71 2.57
N THR A 369 -6.62 4.96 2.11
CA THR A 369 -7.72 5.37 1.20
C THR A 369 -7.13 5.71 -0.16
N GLY A 370 -7.86 5.38 -1.23
CA GLY A 370 -7.35 5.55 -2.59
C GLY A 370 -8.34 5.12 -3.68
N SER A 371 -7.79 4.76 -4.84
CA SER A 371 -8.51 4.20 -5.99
C SER A 371 -7.74 3.01 -6.57
N GLY A 372 -8.46 2.08 -7.20
CA GLY A 372 -7.86 0.90 -7.82
C GLY A 372 -7.28 -0.10 -6.81
N LEU A 373 -7.72 -0.10 -5.55
CA LEU A 373 -7.15 -0.94 -4.48
C LEU A 373 -7.67 -2.38 -4.49
N SER A 374 -8.64 -2.69 -5.35
CA SER A 374 -9.14 -4.05 -5.55
C SER A 374 -8.04 -4.98 -6.04
N GLY A 375 -7.96 -6.18 -5.47
CA GLY A 375 -6.96 -7.17 -5.86
C GLY A 375 -5.54 -6.83 -5.39
N ALA A 376 -5.39 -6.00 -4.36
CA ALA A 376 -4.10 -5.75 -3.73
C ALA A 376 -3.44 -7.06 -3.27
N THR A 377 -2.20 -7.28 -3.70
CA THR A 377 -1.39 -8.46 -3.36
C THR A 377 -0.36 -8.16 -2.28
N ALA A 378 0.00 -6.89 -2.09
CA ALA A 378 0.89 -6.45 -1.02
C ALA A 378 0.60 -5.00 -0.61
N VAL A 379 0.78 -4.72 0.68
CA VAL A 379 0.94 -3.38 1.22
C VAL A 379 2.36 -3.28 1.77
N ARG A 380 3.09 -2.22 1.42
CA ARG A 380 4.48 -2.02 1.85
C ARG A 380 4.63 -0.71 2.60
N PHE A 381 5.41 -0.73 3.68
CA PHE A 381 5.87 0.42 4.44
C PHE A 381 7.38 0.57 4.16
N GLY A 382 7.75 1.32 3.13
CA GLY A 382 9.10 1.30 2.58
C GLY A 382 9.43 -0.05 1.94
N SER A 383 10.52 -0.69 2.39
CA SER A 383 10.89 -2.03 1.92
C SER A 383 10.14 -3.16 2.64
N ALA A 384 9.62 -2.91 3.85
CA ALA A 384 8.95 -3.91 4.67
C ALA A 384 7.49 -4.14 4.21
N SER A 385 7.06 -5.40 4.18
CA SER A 385 5.65 -5.74 3.97
C SER A 385 4.84 -5.48 5.24
N ALA A 386 3.61 -5.02 5.09
CA ALA A 386 2.63 -5.01 6.19
C ALA A 386 2.53 -6.41 6.80
N THR A 387 2.38 -6.49 8.13
CA THR A 387 2.27 -7.79 8.83
C THR A 387 0.97 -8.51 8.45
N SER A 388 -0.08 -7.75 8.17
CA SER A 388 -1.31 -8.21 7.53
C SER A 388 -2.03 -7.03 6.88
N PHE A 389 -2.95 -7.30 5.96
CA PHE A 389 -3.89 -6.30 5.47
C PHE A 389 -5.19 -6.95 5.01
N THR A 390 -6.27 -6.18 4.99
CA THR A 390 -7.58 -6.54 4.49
C THR A 390 -8.04 -5.48 3.50
N VAL A 391 -8.43 -5.92 2.30
CA VAL A 391 -9.08 -5.03 1.32
C VAL A 391 -10.54 -4.89 1.70
N VAL A 392 -10.95 -3.71 2.14
CA VAL A 392 -12.33 -3.44 2.59
C VAL A 392 -13.22 -3.10 1.39
N SER A 393 -12.69 -2.33 0.44
CA SER A 393 -13.39 -1.93 -0.78
C SER A 393 -12.38 -1.58 -1.88
N PRO A 394 -12.82 -1.30 -3.13
CA PRO A 394 -11.94 -0.80 -4.19
C PRO A 394 -11.22 0.52 -3.86
N THR A 395 -11.62 1.21 -2.79
CA THR A 395 -11.05 2.50 -2.36
C THR A 395 -10.46 2.48 -0.95
N GLN A 396 -10.50 1.35 -0.24
CA GLN A 396 -10.04 1.27 1.15
C GLN A 396 -9.35 -0.06 1.49
N ILE A 397 -8.18 0.03 2.13
CA ILE A 397 -7.44 -1.09 2.71
C ILE A 397 -7.17 -0.79 4.19
N ILE A 398 -7.30 -1.80 5.04
CA ILE A 398 -6.84 -1.76 6.43
C ILE A 398 -5.58 -2.61 6.51
N ALA A 399 -4.45 -2.03 6.89
CA ALA A 399 -3.17 -2.72 7.02
C ALA A 399 -2.63 -2.62 8.45
N VAL A 400 -1.82 -3.58 8.87
CA VAL A 400 -1.10 -3.53 10.13
C VAL A 400 0.36 -3.18 9.84
N ALA A 401 0.83 -2.08 10.41
CA ALA A 401 2.18 -1.59 10.17
C ALA A 401 3.22 -2.61 10.71
N PRO A 402 4.29 -2.90 9.96
CA PRO A 402 5.38 -3.73 10.45
C PRO A 402 6.29 -2.95 11.43
N PRO A 403 7.18 -3.63 12.16
CA PRO A 403 8.26 -2.96 12.89
C PRO A 403 9.13 -2.12 11.94
N GLY A 404 9.55 -0.93 12.38
CA GLY A 404 10.32 0.00 11.54
C GLY A 404 10.86 1.22 12.29
N SER A 405 11.56 2.09 11.56
CA SER A 405 12.17 3.31 12.11
C SER A 405 12.19 4.43 11.06
N GLY A 406 12.12 5.69 11.51
CA GLY A 406 12.18 6.86 10.63
C GLY A 406 10.94 7.01 9.74
N SER A 407 11.07 7.79 8.67
CA SER A 407 9.99 8.04 7.71
C SER A 407 10.11 7.14 6.49
N VAL A 408 9.02 6.45 6.14
CA VAL A 408 8.91 5.56 4.97
C VAL A 408 7.74 5.99 4.08
N GLN A 409 7.71 5.47 2.85
CA GLN A 409 6.59 5.64 1.94
C GLN A 409 5.72 4.38 1.95
N VAL A 410 4.42 4.55 2.19
CA VAL A 410 3.43 3.48 2.11
C VAL A 410 2.95 3.34 0.69
N THR A 411 2.98 2.11 0.17
CA THR A 411 2.54 1.78 -1.19
C THR A 411 1.67 0.52 -1.18
N VAL A 412 0.79 0.41 -2.17
CA VAL A 412 -0.04 -0.78 -2.42
C VAL A 412 0.35 -1.36 -3.78
N VAL A 413 0.55 -2.66 -3.83
CA VAL A 413 0.81 -3.42 -5.06
C VAL A 413 -0.45 -4.16 -5.46
N THR A 414 -0.88 -3.97 -6.70
CA THR A 414 -1.99 -4.68 -7.35
C THR A 414 -1.50 -5.25 -8.69
N PRO A 415 -2.29 -6.07 -9.40
CA PRO A 415 -1.99 -6.43 -10.78
C PRO A 415 -1.77 -5.23 -11.72
N GLY A 416 -2.38 -4.08 -11.44
CA GLY A 416 -2.17 -2.84 -12.22
C GLY A 416 -0.84 -2.13 -11.94
N GLY A 417 -0.04 -2.63 -10.99
CA GLY A 417 1.24 -2.05 -10.58
C GLY A 417 1.24 -1.55 -9.14
N THR A 418 2.24 -0.74 -8.82
CA THR A 418 2.45 -0.14 -7.48
C THR A 418 1.87 1.28 -7.44
N SER A 419 1.23 1.64 -6.32
CA SER A 419 0.68 2.99 -6.13
C SER A 419 1.75 4.06 -5.99
N ASN A 420 1.33 5.33 -6.00
CA ASN A 420 2.13 6.39 -5.41
C ASN A 420 2.43 6.10 -3.93
N GLY A 421 3.56 6.63 -3.45
CA GLY A 421 3.94 6.58 -2.04
C GLY A 421 3.27 7.70 -1.24
N LEU A 422 2.81 7.39 -0.04
CA LEU A 422 2.42 8.39 0.97
C LEU A 422 3.25 8.23 2.25
N PRO A 423 3.66 9.33 2.91
CA PRO A 423 4.58 9.27 4.04
C PRO A 423 3.93 8.64 5.28
N TYR A 424 4.71 7.82 5.98
CA TYR A 424 4.41 7.28 7.29
C TYR A 424 5.67 7.33 8.16
N SER A 425 5.62 7.89 9.37
CA SER A 425 6.76 7.93 10.29
C SER A 425 6.58 7.00 11.48
N TYR A 426 7.63 6.25 11.76
CA TYR A 426 7.78 5.49 12.97
C TYR A 426 8.29 6.41 14.07
N VAL A 427 7.43 6.67 15.05
CA VAL A 427 7.70 7.54 16.19
C VAL A 427 8.08 6.66 17.39
N VAL A 428 9.06 7.12 18.16
CA VAL A 428 9.47 6.44 19.39
C VAL A 428 8.42 6.65 20.47
N ALA A 429 8.17 5.62 21.28
CA ALA A 429 7.29 5.74 22.42
C ALA A 429 7.77 6.84 23.38
N PRO A 430 6.84 7.58 24.02
CA PRO A 430 7.19 8.59 25.00
C PRO A 430 7.88 7.97 26.22
N SER A 431 8.63 8.77 26.98
CA SER A 431 9.19 8.35 28.27
C SER A 431 8.78 9.33 29.36
N LEU A 432 8.30 8.84 30.49
CA LEU A 432 8.00 9.63 31.68
C LEU A 432 9.12 9.48 32.71
N THR A 433 9.57 10.60 33.23
CA THR A 433 10.57 10.68 34.29
C THR A 433 9.92 10.89 35.66
N SER A 434 8.84 11.69 35.74
CA SER A 434 8.17 11.97 37.01
C SER A 434 6.71 12.41 36.87
N VAL A 435 5.98 12.29 37.97
CA VAL A 435 4.67 12.88 38.22
C VAL A 435 4.74 13.68 39.52
N VAL A 436 4.36 14.96 39.49
CA VAL A 436 4.47 15.87 40.65
C VAL A 436 3.19 16.70 40.80
N PRO A 437 2.53 16.67 41.97
CA PRO A 437 2.80 15.79 43.11
C PRO A 437 2.59 14.32 42.71
N ASN A 438 3.37 13.41 43.32
CA ASN A 438 3.24 11.98 43.07
C ASN A 438 2.14 11.31 43.89
N GLN A 439 1.46 12.05 44.78
CA GLN A 439 0.31 11.58 45.54
C GLN A 439 -0.85 12.59 45.43
N GLY A 440 -2.07 12.13 45.67
CA GLY A 440 -3.25 13.01 45.76
C GLY A 440 -4.44 12.34 46.45
N PRO A 441 -5.58 13.05 46.59
CA PRO A 441 -6.77 12.53 47.25
C PRO A 441 -7.44 11.43 46.44
N GLY A 442 -8.05 10.44 47.11
CA GLY A 442 -8.82 9.37 46.45
C GLY A 442 -10.01 9.86 45.60
N ALA A 443 -10.57 11.04 45.89
CA ALA A 443 -11.59 11.66 45.06
C ALA A 443 -11.06 12.19 43.71
N GLY A 444 -9.74 12.24 43.52
CA GLY A 444 -9.09 12.87 42.37
C GLY A 444 -9.28 14.40 42.36
N GLY A 445 -9.14 14.99 41.17
CA GLY A 445 -9.36 16.42 40.93
C GLY A 445 -8.14 17.30 41.16
N ASN A 446 -7.07 16.78 41.77
CA ASN A 446 -5.82 17.53 41.88
C ASN A 446 -5.05 17.53 40.55
N THR A 447 -4.40 18.65 40.27
CA THR A 447 -3.53 18.82 39.12
C THR A 447 -2.17 18.20 39.41
N VAL A 448 -1.63 17.46 38.43
CA VAL A 448 -0.27 16.93 38.44
C VAL A 448 0.47 17.34 37.17
N THR A 449 1.77 17.53 37.32
CA THR A 449 2.71 17.79 36.24
C THR A 449 3.47 16.51 35.93
N LEU A 450 3.35 16.04 34.70
CA LEU A 450 4.11 14.92 34.15
C LEU A 450 5.31 15.49 33.39
N THR A 451 6.51 15.02 33.73
CA THR A 451 7.76 15.41 33.05
C THR A 451 8.36 14.21 32.33
N GLY A 452 8.84 14.40 31.11
CA GLY A 452 9.34 13.30 30.28
C GLY A 452 9.93 13.74 28.94
N SER A 453 9.90 12.86 27.95
CA SER A 453 10.30 13.11 26.57
C SER A 453 9.29 12.50 25.58
N GLY A 454 9.20 13.08 24.38
CA GLY A 454 8.31 12.60 23.33
C GLY A 454 6.82 12.78 23.63
N LEU A 455 6.46 13.72 24.52
CA LEU A 455 5.08 13.93 24.99
C LEU A 455 4.20 14.73 24.01
N SER A 456 4.78 15.26 22.94
CA SER A 456 4.04 15.94 21.87
C SER A 456 3.04 15.00 21.20
N GLY A 457 1.82 15.49 20.95
CA GLY A 457 0.78 14.68 20.32
C GLY A 457 0.19 13.62 21.26
N ALA A 458 0.31 13.78 22.57
CA ALA A 458 -0.39 12.92 23.52
C ALA A 458 -1.90 12.94 23.27
N THR A 459 -2.48 11.75 23.17
CA THR A 459 -3.91 11.51 22.92
C THR A 459 -4.63 11.03 24.18
N ALA A 460 -3.90 10.48 25.15
CA ALA A 460 -4.43 10.11 26.45
C ALA A 460 -3.36 10.18 27.54
N VAL A 461 -3.80 10.51 28.75
CA VAL A 461 -3.05 10.31 30.01
C VAL A 461 -3.89 9.36 30.85
N ARG A 462 -3.27 8.31 31.40
CA ARG A 462 -3.95 7.29 32.20
C ARG A 462 -3.31 7.16 33.58
N PHE A 463 -4.13 6.99 34.60
CA PHE A 463 -3.77 6.66 35.98
C PHE A 463 -4.23 5.22 36.23
N GLY A 464 -3.33 4.25 35.99
CA GLY A 464 -3.71 2.85 35.90
C GLY A 464 -4.65 2.62 34.71
N SER A 465 -5.84 2.07 34.95
CA SER A 465 -6.86 1.88 33.92
C SER A 465 -7.72 3.12 33.64
N ALA A 466 -7.79 4.07 34.57
CA ALA A 466 -8.62 5.26 34.47
C ALA A 466 -7.96 6.34 33.61
N SER A 467 -8.74 7.01 32.75
CA SER A 467 -8.27 8.19 32.02
C SER A 467 -8.22 9.41 32.94
N ALA A 468 -7.23 10.27 32.76
CA ALA A 468 -7.23 11.61 33.37
C ALA A 468 -8.53 12.34 33.02
N THR A 469 -9.08 13.12 33.96
CA THR A 469 -10.31 13.88 33.72
C THR A 469 -10.11 14.97 32.68
N SER A 470 -8.90 15.56 32.65
CA SER A 470 -8.41 16.42 31.58
C SER A 470 -6.89 16.43 31.58
N PHE A 471 -6.29 16.85 30.46
CA PHE A 471 -4.87 17.16 30.40
C PHE A 471 -4.58 18.19 29.31
N THR A 472 -3.46 18.89 29.47
CA THR A 472 -2.92 19.87 28.53
C THR A 472 -1.46 19.52 28.27
N VAL A 473 -1.11 19.37 26.99
CA VAL A 473 0.30 19.24 26.58
C VAL A 473 0.92 20.64 26.57
N VAL A 474 1.84 20.89 27.50
CA VAL A 474 2.51 22.19 27.64
C VAL A 474 3.70 22.29 26.69
N SER A 475 4.46 21.20 26.56
CA SER A 475 5.64 21.11 25.69
C SER A 475 5.91 19.64 25.32
N PRO A 476 6.88 19.36 24.44
CA PRO A 476 7.33 17.99 24.17
C PRO A 476 7.88 17.23 25.40
N THR A 477 8.12 17.91 26.52
CA THR A 477 8.66 17.34 27.76
C THR A 477 7.74 17.49 28.97
N GLN A 478 6.58 18.14 28.83
CA GLN A 478 5.70 18.42 29.96
C GLN A 478 4.21 18.33 29.61
N ILE A 479 3.45 17.63 30.44
CA ILE A 479 1.98 17.57 30.42
C ILE A 479 1.45 17.97 31.80
N ILE A 480 0.39 18.77 31.83
CA ILE A 480 -0.41 19.01 33.04
C ILE A 480 -1.67 18.17 32.93
N ALA A 481 -1.96 17.32 33.91
CA ALA A 481 -3.12 16.44 33.92
C ALA A 481 -3.89 16.56 35.24
N VAL A 482 -5.20 16.33 35.20
CA VAL A 482 -6.04 16.27 36.40
C VAL A 482 -6.30 14.80 36.72
N ALA A 483 -5.90 14.39 37.93
CA ALA A 483 -6.03 13.01 38.37
C ALA A 483 -7.52 12.62 38.47
N PRO A 484 -7.93 11.45 37.95
CA PRO A 484 -9.28 10.95 38.13
C PRO A 484 -9.49 10.40 39.55
N PRO A 485 -10.74 10.17 40.01
CA PRO A 485 -11.00 9.43 41.23
C PRO A 485 -10.35 8.04 41.19
N GLY A 486 -9.78 7.60 42.32
CA GLY A 486 -9.03 6.34 42.38
C GLY A 486 -8.65 5.91 43.81
N SER A 487 -7.96 4.78 43.91
CA SER A 487 -7.47 4.23 45.19
C SER A 487 -6.15 3.50 45.00
N GLY A 488 -5.36 3.38 46.07
CA GLY A 488 -4.07 2.67 46.05
C GLY A 488 -3.00 3.35 45.18
N SER A 489 -1.93 2.61 44.88
CA SER A 489 -0.86 3.06 43.97
C SER A 489 -1.11 2.56 42.55
N VAL A 490 -1.03 3.47 41.59
CA VAL A 490 -1.22 3.21 40.15
C VAL A 490 0.00 3.69 39.35
N GLN A 491 0.16 3.15 38.14
CA GLN A 491 1.14 3.67 37.19
C GLN A 491 0.49 4.70 36.28
N VAL A 492 1.08 5.90 36.22
CA VAL A 492 0.68 6.94 35.30
C VAL A 492 1.41 6.75 33.98
N THR A 493 0.66 6.74 32.88
CA THR A 493 1.18 6.56 31.52
C THR A 493 0.61 7.60 30.56
N VAL A 494 1.34 7.89 29.50
CA VAL A 494 0.93 8.78 28.41
C VAL A 494 0.91 7.99 27.11
N VAL A 495 -0.14 8.17 26.32
CA VAL A 495 -0.30 7.55 25.00
C VAL A 495 -0.10 8.62 23.92
N THR A 496 0.86 8.41 23.02
CA THR A 496 1.08 9.21 21.81
C THR A 496 1.00 8.31 20.57
N PRO A 497 1.03 8.85 19.34
CA PRO A 497 1.17 8.02 18.15
C PRO A 497 2.40 7.10 18.16
N GLY A 498 3.45 7.43 18.92
CA GLY A 498 4.63 6.57 19.10
C GLY A 498 4.42 5.38 20.04
N GLY A 499 3.27 5.28 20.69
CA GLY A 499 2.93 4.22 21.64
C GLY A 499 2.62 4.74 23.05
N THR A 500 2.65 3.83 24.02
CA THR A 500 2.43 4.16 25.44
C THR A 500 3.78 4.32 26.14
N SER A 501 3.90 5.30 27.03
CA SER A 501 5.10 5.51 27.83
C SER A 501 5.35 4.38 28.83
N ASN A 502 6.54 4.39 29.45
CA ASN A 502 6.70 3.72 30.73
C ASN A 502 5.75 4.31 31.79
N GLY A 503 5.55 3.56 32.88
CA GLY A 503 4.80 4.01 34.04
C GLY A 503 5.66 4.81 35.02
N VAL A 504 5.07 5.82 35.64
CA VAL A 504 5.56 6.46 36.88
C VAL A 504 4.53 6.31 37.99
N SER A 505 4.95 6.03 39.22
CA SER A 505 4.04 5.72 40.32
C SER A 505 3.29 6.95 40.83
N TYR A 506 1.98 6.81 41.02
CA TYR A 506 1.12 7.78 41.70
C TYR A 506 0.24 7.09 42.74
N THR A 507 0.12 7.61 43.96
CA THR A 507 -0.73 7.01 45.01
C THR A 507 -1.87 7.91 45.40
N TYR A 508 -3.06 7.33 45.37
CA TYR A 508 -4.25 7.89 45.99
C TYR A 508 -4.17 7.71 47.50
N ALA A 509 -3.81 8.78 48.19
CA ALA A 509 -3.76 8.83 49.64
C ALA A 509 -5.14 9.15 50.21
N SER A 510 -5.42 8.60 51.40
CA SER A 510 -6.63 8.94 52.16
C SER A 510 -6.47 10.29 52.83
N ALA A 511 -7.57 11.05 52.92
CA ALA A 511 -7.60 12.27 53.71
C ALA A 511 -7.24 11.98 55.18
N PRO A 512 -6.56 12.91 55.87
CA PRO A 512 -6.24 12.74 57.28
C PRO A 512 -7.51 12.82 58.12
N VAL A 513 -7.49 12.20 59.30
CA VAL A 513 -8.58 12.32 60.28
C VAL A 513 -8.07 13.16 61.43
N LEU A 514 -8.73 14.28 61.72
CA LEU A 514 -8.45 15.11 62.88
C LEU A 514 -9.50 14.83 63.95
N THR A 515 -9.06 14.37 65.12
CA THR A 515 -9.95 13.90 66.19
C THR A 515 -10.07 14.87 67.35
N SER A 516 -8.98 15.55 67.73
CA SER A 516 -9.00 16.50 68.84
C SER A 516 -7.90 17.57 68.74
N ILE A 517 -8.11 18.66 69.47
CA ILE A 517 -7.17 19.78 69.64
C ILE A 517 -7.07 20.10 71.14
N ALA A 518 -5.85 20.25 71.66
CA ALA A 518 -5.60 20.56 73.07
C ALA A 518 -4.44 21.55 73.24
N PRO A 519 -4.63 22.69 73.95
CA PRO A 519 -5.91 23.19 74.46
C PRO A 519 -6.89 23.54 73.33
N SER A 520 -8.19 23.38 73.55
CA SER A 520 -9.25 23.69 72.58
C SER A 520 -9.67 25.16 72.57
N GLN A 521 -8.97 26.01 73.32
CA GLN A 521 -9.28 27.42 73.46
C GLN A 521 -8.03 28.21 73.86
N GLY A 522 -8.02 29.52 73.59
CA GLY A 522 -6.93 30.44 73.96
C GLY A 522 -7.21 31.88 73.53
N SER A 523 -6.25 32.77 73.77
CA SER A 523 -6.42 34.21 73.52
C SER A 523 -6.69 34.55 72.04
N VAL A 524 -7.51 35.57 71.80
CA VAL A 524 -7.65 36.24 70.48
C VAL A 524 -6.33 36.69 69.86
N ASN A 525 -5.30 36.95 70.67
CA ASN A 525 -3.97 37.30 70.16
C ASN A 525 -3.21 36.10 69.56
N GLY A 526 -3.69 34.87 69.75
CA GLY A 526 -3.00 33.65 69.35
C GLY A 526 -1.69 33.44 70.11
N GLY A 527 -0.77 32.69 69.51
CA GLY A 527 0.59 32.45 70.02
C GLY A 527 0.74 31.23 70.94
N ASN A 528 -0.35 30.72 71.50
CA ASN A 528 -0.30 29.47 72.24
C ASN A 528 -0.05 28.28 71.30
N THR A 529 0.67 27.27 71.79
CA THR A 529 0.87 26.01 71.09
C THR A 529 -0.27 25.05 71.41
N VAL A 530 -0.83 24.43 70.39
CA VAL A 530 -1.84 23.36 70.50
C VAL A 530 -1.30 22.05 69.94
N THR A 531 -1.76 20.95 70.53
CA THR A 531 -1.53 19.59 70.04
C THR A 531 -2.79 19.10 69.34
N LEU A 532 -2.66 18.80 68.05
CA LEU A 532 -3.66 18.17 67.21
C LEU A 532 -3.43 16.66 67.22
N THR A 533 -4.47 15.88 67.52
CA THR A 533 -4.41 14.41 67.54
C THR A 533 -5.35 13.83 66.50
N GLY A 534 -4.91 12.77 65.83
CA GLY A 534 -5.66 12.16 64.73
C GLY A 534 -4.90 11.02 64.05
N SER A 535 -5.08 10.88 62.74
CA SER A 535 -4.37 9.88 61.93
C SER A 535 -4.10 10.41 60.52
N GLY A 536 -3.03 9.91 59.88
CA GLY A 536 -2.69 10.25 58.50
C GLY A 536 -1.98 11.61 58.35
N PHE A 537 -1.35 12.13 59.40
CA PHE A 537 -0.68 13.44 59.38
C PHE A 537 0.70 13.46 58.69
N THR A 538 1.23 12.31 58.29
CA THR A 538 2.50 12.24 57.55
C THR A 538 2.40 13.06 56.26
N GLY A 539 3.33 13.99 56.08
CA GLY A 539 3.35 14.88 54.92
C GLY A 539 2.31 16.00 54.96
N ALA A 540 1.74 16.33 56.12
CA ALA A 540 0.85 17.49 56.26
C ALA A 540 1.53 18.77 55.73
N THR A 541 0.82 19.50 54.88
CA THR A 541 1.29 20.71 54.21
C THR A 541 0.66 21.98 54.79
N ALA A 542 -0.46 21.86 55.50
CA ALA A 542 -1.09 23.00 56.16
C ALA A 542 -1.90 22.58 57.40
N VAL A 543 -1.95 23.49 58.36
CA VAL A 543 -2.92 23.52 59.47
C VAL A 543 -3.62 24.87 59.39
N THR A 544 -4.95 24.88 59.42
CA THR A 544 -5.76 26.11 59.27
C THR A 544 -6.74 26.25 60.42
N PHE A 545 -6.86 27.47 60.95
CA PHE A 545 -7.81 27.90 61.98
C PHE A 545 -8.82 28.86 61.33
N GLY A 546 -10.01 28.38 61.01
CA GLY A 546 -10.98 29.07 60.17
C GLY A 546 -10.39 29.31 58.79
N PHE A 547 -10.14 30.58 58.45
CA PHE A 547 -9.51 30.99 57.19
C PHE A 547 -8.02 31.36 57.34
N GLN A 548 -7.48 31.32 58.56
CA GLN A 548 -6.10 31.72 58.83
C GLN A 548 -5.18 30.48 58.93
N PRO A 549 -4.03 30.44 58.25
CA PRO A 549 -3.05 29.38 58.47
C PRO A 549 -2.46 29.49 59.88
N ALA A 550 -2.09 28.34 60.46
CA ALA A 550 -1.27 28.33 61.66
C ALA A 550 0.02 29.14 61.44
N VAL A 551 0.50 29.83 62.48
CA VAL A 551 1.76 30.60 62.40
C VAL A 551 2.92 29.68 62.05
N SER A 552 2.91 28.49 62.63
CA SER A 552 3.79 27.38 62.29
C SER A 552 3.16 26.07 62.79
N PHE A 553 3.62 24.94 62.25
CA PHE A 553 3.28 23.63 62.80
C PHE A 553 4.42 22.64 62.56
N THR A 554 4.48 21.61 63.39
CA THR A 554 5.42 20.50 63.30
C THR A 554 4.64 19.20 63.32
N VAL A 555 4.86 18.34 62.32
CA VAL A 555 4.36 16.97 62.34
C VAL A 555 5.23 16.15 63.28
N VAL A 556 4.70 15.79 64.44
CA VAL A 556 5.42 15.01 65.46
C VAL A 556 5.39 13.53 65.11
N SER A 557 4.26 13.04 64.62
CA SER A 557 4.06 11.67 64.15
C SER A 557 2.93 11.59 63.13
N SER A 558 2.62 10.40 62.62
CA SER A 558 1.43 10.18 61.77
C SER A 558 0.10 10.44 62.50
N THR A 559 0.11 10.61 63.83
CA THR A 559 -1.08 10.80 64.67
C THR A 559 -1.07 12.10 65.47
N GLN A 560 0.02 12.88 65.43
CA GLN A 560 0.16 14.10 66.22
C GLN A 560 0.85 15.24 65.45
N ILE A 561 0.28 16.45 65.53
CA ILE A 561 0.87 17.71 65.07
C ILE A 561 0.87 18.71 66.23
N THR A 562 1.95 19.46 66.40
CA THR A 562 1.94 20.67 67.23
C THR A 562 1.82 21.90 66.32
N ALA A 563 0.96 22.85 66.66
CA ALA A 563 0.73 24.05 65.86
C ALA A 563 0.66 25.30 66.74
N VAL A 564 1.18 26.42 66.25
CA VAL A 564 1.08 27.73 66.90
C VAL A 564 -0.14 28.46 66.35
N VAL A 565 -1.08 28.75 67.24
CA VAL A 565 -2.38 29.35 66.89
C VAL A 565 -2.17 30.77 66.37
N PRO A 566 -2.74 31.15 65.22
CA PRO A 566 -2.65 32.51 64.70
C PRO A 566 -3.59 33.46 65.46
N PRO A 567 -3.36 34.78 65.41
CA PRO A 567 -4.33 35.75 65.92
C PRO A 567 -5.69 35.59 65.23
N GLY A 568 -6.78 35.81 65.97
CA GLY A 568 -8.15 35.60 65.49
C GLY A 568 -9.19 36.42 66.25
N SER A 569 -10.42 36.45 65.73
CA SER A 569 -11.56 37.09 66.39
C SER A 569 -12.18 36.17 67.43
N ALA A 570 -12.75 36.74 68.50
CA ALA A 570 -13.40 35.97 69.55
C ALA A 570 -14.53 35.08 68.99
N GLY A 571 -14.57 33.81 69.39
CA GLY A 571 -15.55 32.84 68.93
C GLY A 571 -14.93 31.51 68.47
N ALA A 572 -15.80 30.58 68.08
CA ALA A 572 -15.44 29.25 67.61
C ALA A 572 -15.01 29.29 66.13
N VAL A 573 -13.87 28.66 65.81
CA VAL A 573 -13.40 28.43 64.44
C VAL A 573 -13.17 26.94 64.18
N PRO A 574 -13.42 26.45 62.96
CA PRO A 574 -13.03 25.10 62.57
C PRO A 574 -11.52 25.03 62.37
N VAL A 575 -10.89 23.96 62.86
CA VAL A 575 -9.48 23.65 62.63
C VAL A 575 -9.38 22.43 61.74
N THR A 576 -8.55 22.49 60.71
CA THR A 576 -8.35 21.39 59.76
C THR A 576 -6.87 21.16 59.48
N VAL A 577 -6.52 19.94 59.10
CA VAL A 577 -5.18 19.55 58.63
C VAL A 577 -5.27 19.13 57.17
N THR A 578 -4.38 19.63 56.33
CA THR A 578 -4.27 19.26 54.91
C THR A 578 -3.01 18.46 54.68
N THR A 579 -3.14 17.34 53.97
CA THR A 579 -2.04 16.48 53.51
C THR A 579 -2.22 16.25 51.99
N PRO A 580 -1.28 15.58 51.30
CA PRO A 580 -1.48 15.17 49.91
C PRO A 580 -2.74 14.32 49.69
N GLY A 581 -3.22 13.59 50.71
CA GLY A 581 -4.48 12.82 50.63
C GLY A 581 -5.75 13.66 50.73
N GLY A 582 -5.63 14.97 50.94
CA GLY A 582 -6.75 15.90 51.10
C GLY A 582 -6.77 16.59 52.48
N THR A 583 -7.88 17.25 52.77
CA THR A 583 -8.12 17.97 54.02
C THR A 583 -8.96 17.13 54.97
N SER A 584 -8.64 17.15 56.27
CA SER A 584 -9.42 16.46 57.29
C SER A 584 -10.80 17.06 57.48
N GLY A 585 -11.67 16.35 58.20
CA GLY A 585 -12.78 17.00 58.91
C GLY A 585 -12.27 18.05 59.91
N SER A 586 -13.19 18.86 60.44
CA SER A 586 -12.83 19.95 61.37
C SER A 586 -13.06 19.59 62.83
N VAL A 587 -12.22 20.15 63.70
CA VAL A 587 -12.44 20.23 65.16
C VAL A 587 -12.54 21.69 65.58
N THR A 588 -13.25 22.00 66.65
CA THR A 588 -13.47 23.39 67.06
C THR A 588 -12.34 23.91 67.96
N TYR A 589 -11.85 25.11 67.65
CA TYR A 589 -11.02 25.92 68.54
C TYR A 589 -11.74 27.22 68.90
N ILE A 590 -11.69 27.64 70.16
CA ILE A 590 -12.38 28.84 70.64
C ILE A 590 -11.38 29.94 70.98
N TYR A 591 -11.45 31.04 70.25
CA TYR A 591 -10.76 32.28 70.61
C TYR A 591 -11.52 33.00 71.72
N LEU A 592 -10.84 33.22 72.85
CA LEU A 592 -11.35 33.89 74.03
C LEU A 592 -10.86 35.34 74.07
N ALA A 593 -11.79 36.26 74.30
CA ALA A 593 -11.47 37.67 74.49
C ALA A 593 -10.60 37.87 75.74
N ILE A 594 -9.74 38.89 75.70
CA ILE A 594 -8.97 39.33 76.87
C ILE A 594 -9.96 39.86 77.93
N PRO A 595 -9.84 39.44 79.20
CA PRO A 595 -10.71 39.94 80.27
C PRO A 595 -10.51 41.45 80.47
N THR A 596 -11.53 42.13 80.97
CA THR A 596 -11.40 43.54 81.37
C THR A 596 -11.86 43.73 82.81
N LEU A 597 -11.15 44.58 83.57
CA LEU A 597 -11.54 45.01 84.91
C LEU A 597 -12.06 46.45 84.85
N THR A 598 -13.18 46.69 85.51
CA THR A 598 -13.79 48.02 85.63
C THR A 598 -13.59 48.63 87.03
N SER A 599 -13.61 47.81 88.08
CA SER A 599 -13.50 48.31 89.46
C SER A 599 -13.07 47.25 90.47
N VAL A 600 -12.53 47.71 91.60
CA VAL A 600 -12.26 46.93 92.81
C VAL A 600 -12.94 47.60 94.01
N VAL A 601 -13.67 46.83 94.83
CA VAL A 601 -14.36 47.34 96.02
C VAL A 601 -14.19 46.38 97.21
N PRO A 602 -13.68 46.83 98.37
CA PRO A 602 -13.06 48.14 98.60
C PRO A 602 -11.74 48.31 97.83
N SER A 603 -11.39 49.53 97.43
CA SER A 603 -10.13 49.84 96.71
C SER A 603 -8.94 50.12 97.63
N VAL A 604 -9.14 50.01 98.95
CA VAL A 604 -8.13 50.26 99.98
C VAL A 604 -8.27 49.26 101.12
N GLY A 605 -7.20 49.00 101.86
CA GLY A 605 -7.22 48.14 103.05
C GLY A 605 -5.87 48.07 103.78
N PRO A 606 -5.74 47.25 104.84
CA PRO A 606 -4.57 47.18 105.69
C PRO A 606 -3.34 46.61 104.98
N THR A 607 -2.14 47.07 105.35
CA THR A 607 -0.85 46.53 104.85
C THR A 607 -0.62 45.06 105.19
N SER A 608 -1.31 44.52 106.21
CA SER A 608 -1.31 43.09 106.54
C SER A 608 -2.08 42.21 105.54
N GLY A 609 -2.83 42.80 104.60
CA GLY A 609 -3.75 42.06 103.74
C GLY A 609 -4.95 41.51 104.52
N GLY A 610 -5.65 40.54 103.92
CA GLY A 610 -6.81 39.85 104.50
C GLY A 610 -8.17 40.44 104.11
N THR A 611 -8.21 41.65 103.55
CA THR A 611 -9.45 42.23 103.02
C THR A 611 -9.96 41.40 101.85
N THR A 612 -11.25 41.05 101.88
CA THR A 612 -11.91 40.48 100.70
C THR A 612 -12.40 41.62 99.81
N VAL A 613 -11.90 41.65 98.57
CA VAL A 613 -12.30 42.64 97.55
C VAL A 613 -13.15 41.98 96.47
N THR A 614 -14.11 42.73 95.96
CA THR A 614 -14.92 42.37 94.79
C THR A 614 -14.36 43.10 93.56
N LEU A 615 -13.88 42.33 92.60
CA LEU A 615 -13.46 42.78 91.27
C LEU A 615 -14.65 42.65 90.32
N THR A 616 -14.99 43.75 89.64
CA THR A 616 -16.04 43.78 88.61
C THR A 616 -15.39 44.00 87.24
N GLY A 617 -15.91 43.35 86.21
CA GLY A 617 -15.31 43.36 84.88
C GLY A 617 -16.11 42.60 83.82
N THR A 618 -15.44 42.16 82.75
CA THR A 618 -15.98 41.24 81.74
C THR A 618 -14.98 40.13 81.41
N GLY A 619 -15.47 38.99 80.94
CA GLY A 619 -14.61 37.87 80.53
C GLY A 619 -13.88 37.19 81.69
N LEU A 620 -14.39 37.30 82.92
CA LEU A 620 -13.71 36.81 84.14
C LEU A 620 -13.90 35.31 84.40
N LEU A 621 -14.72 34.60 83.61
CA LEU A 621 -14.85 33.15 83.73
C LEU A 621 -13.53 32.45 83.41
N GLY A 622 -13.23 31.39 84.18
CA GLY A 622 -12.01 30.62 84.01
C GLY A 622 -10.75 31.35 84.45
N ALA A 623 -10.84 32.41 85.25
CA ALA A 623 -9.67 33.06 85.84
C ALA A 623 -8.80 32.05 86.61
N THR A 624 -7.51 32.05 86.29
CA THR A 624 -6.51 31.16 86.90
C THR A 624 -5.64 31.89 87.92
N ALA A 625 -5.57 33.22 87.85
CA ALA A 625 -4.88 34.04 88.83
C ALA A 625 -5.53 35.43 88.96
N VAL A 626 -5.49 35.96 90.18
CA VAL A 626 -5.69 37.37 90.49
C VAL A 626 -4.39 37.86 91.11
N LEU A 627 -3.80 38.91 90.54
CA LEU A 627 -2.49 39.43 90.95
C LEU A 627 -2.64 40.84 91.50
N PHE A 628 -2.03 41.11 92.65
CA PHE A 628 -1.86 42.42 93.26
C PHE A 628 -0.43 42.88 92.99
N GLY A 629 -0.22 43.63 91.90
CA GLY A 629 1.12 43.84 91.34
C GLY A 629 1.67 42.50 90.80
N SER A 630 2.79 42.04 91.36
CA SER A 630 3.37 40.72 91.07
C SER A 630 2.96 39.62 92.06
N THR A 631 2.24 39.96 93.14
CA THR A 631 1.91 39.02 94.21
C THR A 631 0.53 38.40 93.98
N PRO A 632 0.39 37.07 93.93
CA PRO A 632 -0.91 36.42 93.82
C PRO A 632 -1.82 36.74 95.02
N ALA A 633 -3.13 36.84 94.76
CA ALA A 633 -4.14 36.87 95.81
C ALA A 633 -4.00 35.62 96.72
N THR A 634 -4.24 35.77 98.03
CA THR A 634 -4.16 34.64 98.97
C THR A 634 -5.18 33.56 98.62
N SER A 635 -6.35 33.97 98.13
CA SER A 635 -7.34 33.12 97.48
C SER A 635 -8.26 33.99 96.62
N PHE A 636 -8.99 33.39 95.69
CA PHE A 636 -10.07 34.06 94.98
C PHE A 636 -11.16 33.07 94.57
N THR A 637 -12.34 33.59 94.28
CA THR A 637 -13.49 32.83 93.78
C THR A 637 -14.07 33.57 92.59
N VAL A 638 -14.23 32.86 91.47
CA VAL A 638 -14.93 33.39 90.30
C VAL A 638 -16.43 33.24 90.55
N VAL A 639 -17.13 34.37 90.70
CA VAL A 639 -18.57 34.38 91.01
C VAL A 639 -19.38 34.32 89.71
N SER A 640 -18.96 35.05 88.68
CA SER A 640 -19.61 35.09 87.37
C SER A 640 -18.62 35.54 86.28
N SER A 641 -19.08 35.67 85.03
CA SER A 641 -18.30 36.29 83.95
C SER A 641 -17.96 37.76 84.16
N THR A 642 -18.58 38.41 85.14
CA THR A 642 -18.39 39.83 85.43
C THR A 642 -17.91 40.10 86.85
N GLN A 643 -17.72 39.08 87.69
CA GLN A 643 -17.34 39.27 89.10
C GLN A 643 -16.39 38.18 89.65
N ILE A 644 -15.36 38.64 90.36
CA ILE A 644 -14.44 37.81 91.17
C ILE A 644 -14.35 38.39 92.58
N THR A 645 -14.39 37.54 93.61
CA THR A 645 -13.99 37.94 94.97
C THR A 645 -12.58 37.44 95.25
N ALA A 646 -11.68 38.29 95.73
CA ALA A 646 -10.29 37.95 96.01
C ALA A 646 -9.85 38.43 97.39
N VAL A 647 -9.05 37.62 98.09
CA VAL A 647 -8.45 38.00 99.37
C VAL A 647 -7.09 38.65 99.11
N VAL A 648 -6.98 39.92 99.52
CA VAL A 648 -5.81 40.76 99.32
C VAL A 648 -4.62 40.19 100.10
N PRO A 649 -3.45 39.95 99.47
CA PRO A 649 -2.24 39.50 100.16
C PRO A 649 -1.60 40.65 100.99
N PRO A 650 -0.69 40.37 101.93
CA PRO A 650 0.10 41.42 102.58
C PRO A 650 0.89 42.26 101.56
N GLY A 651 0.98 43.57 101.77
CA GLY A 651 1.62 44.48 100.82
C GLY A 651 1.76 45.92 101.32
N THR A 652 2.40 46.76 100.52
CA THR A 652 2.63 48.19 100.81
C THR A 652 2.39 49.06 99.57
N GLY A 653 2.07 50.35 99.78
CA GLY A 653 1.86 51.32 98.71
C GLY A 653 0.61 51.05 97.85
N THR A 654 0.61 51.59 96.63
CA THR A 654 -0.46 51.34 95.64
C THR A 654 0.01 50.30 94.63
N VAL A 655 -0.76 49.23 94.47
CA VAL A 655 -0.51 48.16 93.49
C VAL A 655 -1.60 48.14 92.42
N GLN A 656 -1.25 47.61 91.25
CA GLN A 656 -2.17 47.41 90.15
C GLN A 656 -2.69 45.97 90.17
N ILE A 657 -4.00 45.79 90.28
CA ILE A 657 -4.64 44.48 90.25
C ILE A 657 -4.86 44.06 88.80
N SER A 658 -4.50 42.82 88.45
CA SER A 658 -4.87 42.19 87.18
C SER A 658 -5.47 40.80 87.39
N VAL A 659 -6.23 40.33 86.41
CA VAL A 659 -6.79 38.97 86.36
C VAL A 659 -6.25 38.26 85.13
N VAL A 660 -5.79 37.03 85.30
CA VAL A 660 -5.33 36.16 84.23
C VAL A 660 -6.40 35.12 83.94
N THR A 661 -6.85 35.05 82.70
CA THR A 661 -7.74 33.99 82.19
C THR A 661 -7.07 33.31 80.99
N PRO A 662 -7.60 32.17 80.49
CA PRO A 662 -7.15 31.61 79.21
C PRO A 662 -7.27 32.56 78.01
N GLY A 663 -8.07 33.63 78.11
CA GLY A 663 -8.16 34.69 77.09
C GLY A 663 -7.03 35.71 77.14
N GLY A 664 -6.24 35.71 78.22
CA GLY A 664 -5.12 36.62 78.45
C GLY A 664 -5.17 37.31 79.81
N THR A 665 -4.31 38.31 80.00
CA THR A 665 -4.27 39.14 81.20
C THR A 665 -5.09 40.41 81.00
N SER A 666 -5.91 40.77 81.99
CA SER A 666 -6.75 41.96 81.93
C SER A 666 -5.94 43.26 81.95
N ASN A 667 -6.62 44.38 81.65
CA ASN A 667 -6.17 45.69 82.13
C ASN A 667 -6.13 45.72 83.66
N THR A 668 -5.55 46.79 84.23
CA THR A 668 -5.38 46.90 85.68
C THR A 668 -6.33 47.87 86.35
N VAL A 669 -6.61 47.63 87.64
CA VAL A 669 -7.30 48.57 88.54
C VAL A 669 -6.47 48.79 89.82
N PRO A 670 -6.36 50.01 90.38
CA PRO A 670 -5.49 50.28 91.51
C PRO A 670 -6.09 49.82 92.85
N TYR A 671 -5.22 49.36 93.76
CA TYR A 671 -5.55 49.11 95.17
C TYR A 671 -4.45 49.66 96.08
N THR A 672 -4.83 50.36 97.15
CA THR A 672 -3.88 51.00 98.07
C THR A 672 -3.86 50.35 99.45
N TYR A 673 -2.67 49.92 99.86
CA TYR A 673 -2.39 49.46 101.21
C TYR A 673 -2.19 50.65 102.14
N VAL A 674 -3.04 50.76 103.15
CA VAL A 674 -3.03 51.81 104.17
C VAL A 674 -2.51 51.20 105.47
N PRO A 675 -1.47 51.76 106.10
CA PRO A 675 -1.03 51.33 107.42
C PRO A 675 -2.13 51.50 108.48
N VAL A 676 -2.10 50.67 109.51
CA VAL A 676 -2.96 50.84 110.69
C VAL A 676 -2.67 52.22 111.32
N PRO A 677 -3.68 53.03 111.66
CA PRO A 677 -3.49 54.31 112.33
C PRO A 677 -2.85 54.10 113.71
N VAL A 678 -2.01 55.03 114.16
CA VAL A 678 -1.37 54.94 115.48
C VAL A 678 -1.85 56.09 116.35
N LEU A 679 -2.37 55.79 117.54
CA LEU A 679 -2.67 56.79 118.56
C LEU A 679 -1.53 56.86 119.58
N THR A 680 -1.10 58.08 119.92
CA THR A 680 -0.06 58.33 120.92
C THR A 680 -0.61 58.94 122.20
N SER A 681 -1.64 59.79 122.14
CA SER A 681 -2.27 60.37 123.33
C SER A 681 -3.70 60.89 123.08
N VAL A 682 -4.45 61.11 124.18
CA VAL A 682 -5.77 61.76 124.21
C VAL A 682 -5.74 62.94 125.18
N VAL A 683 -6.23 64.11 124.76
CA VAL A 683 -6.23 65.34 125.57
C VAL A 683 -7.59 66.03 125.50
N PRO A 684 -8.26 66.32 126.64
CA PRO A 684 -7.87 65.95 128.00
C PRO A 684 -7.93 64.43 128.22
N THR A 685 -7.09 63.91 129.14
CA THR A 685 -7.05 62.48 129.47
C THR A 685 -8.21 62.03 130.36
N GLN A 686 -9.00 62.97 130.90
CA GLN A 686 -10.17 62.69 131.74
C GLN A 686 -11.34 63.63 131.42
N GLY A 687 -12.55 63.21 131.77
CA GLY A 687 -13.74 64.09 131.72
C GLY A 687 -14.96 63.51 132.44
N PRO A 688 -16.10 64.23 132.41
CA PRO A 688 -17.31 63.89 133.16
C PRO A 688 -18.02 62.64 132.64
N LEU A 689 -18.96 62.12 133.43
CA LEU A 689 -19.80 60.96 133.05
C LEU A 689 -20.81 61.29 131.94
N THR A 690 -21.09 62.57 131.69
CA THR A 690 -22.01 63.06 130.64
C THR A 690 -21.31 63.19 129.28
N ALA A 691 -22.06 63.04 128.19
CA ALA A 691 -21.53 63.29 126.85
C ALA A 691 -21.18 64.76 126.64
N GLY A 692 -20.24 65.05 125.73
CA GLY A 692 -20.00 66.42 125.25
C GLY A 692 -18.58 66.95 125.40
N THR A 693 -17.69 66.22 126.10
CA THR A 693 -16.27 66.62 126.18
C THR A 693 -15.57 66.38 124.86
N THR A 694 -15.15 67.46 124.20
CA THR A 694 -14.26 67.37 123.04
C THR A 694 -12.86 66.95 123.50
N VAL A 695 -12.39 65.81 122.98
CA VAL A 695 -11.01 65.36 123.14
C VAL A 695 -10.26 65.46 121.82
N THR A 696 -8.98 65.77 121.90
CA THR A 696 -8.03 65.72 120.80
C THR A 696 -7.20 64.44 120.93
N LEU A 697 -7.25 63.61 119.90
CA LEU A 697 -6.49 62.38 119.74
C LEU A 697 -5.27 62.68 118.87
N PHE A 698 -4.06 62.53 119.42
CA PHE A 698 -2.81 62.70 118.70
C PHE A 698 -2.26 61.36 118.20
N GLY A 699 -1.60 61.37 117.05
CA GLY A 699 -1.13 60.15 116.40
C GLY A 699 -0.48 60.34 115.03
N SER A 700 -0.52 59.29 114.22
CA SER A 700 -0.13 59.28 112.80
C SER A 700 -1.07 58.37 111.99
N GLY A 701 -1.20 58.65 110.68
CA GLY A 701 -2.12 57.90 109.81
C GLY A 701 -3.59 58.21 110.07
N LEU A 702 -3.90 59.34 110.71
CA LEU A 702 -5.26 59.70 111.13
C LEU A 702 -6.07 60.41 110.03
N ALA A 703 -5.47 60.76 108.88
CA ALA A 703 -6.15 61.49 107.82
C ALA A 703 -7.33 60.70 107.20
N ALA A 704 -7.25 59.37 107.21
CA ALA A 704 -8.27 58.47 106.69
C ALA A 704 -9.21 57.90 107.78
N THR A 705 -9.28 58.54 108.94
CA THR A 705 -10.15 58.10 110.04
C THR A 705 -11.61 58.04 109.59
N ASN A 706 -12.23 56.88 109.76
CA ASN A 706 -13.66 56.65 109.47
C ASN A 706 -14.49 56.37 110.73
N GLY A 707 -13.84 56.23 111.88
CA GLY A 707 -14.52 56.05 113.17
C GLY A 707 -13.58 56.35 114.33
N VAL A 708 -14.17 56.87 115.41
CA VAL A 708 -13.53 56.95 116.72
C VAL A 708 -14.43 56.21 117.71
N LEU A 709 -13.86 55.26 118.44
CA LEU A 709 -14.58 54.45 119.40
C LEU A 709 -14.06 54.73 120.80
N PHE A 710 -14.99 54.87 121.75
CA PHE A 710 -14.73 54.82 123.18
C PHE A 710 -15.31 53.51 123.69
N ASP A 711 -14.42 52.59 124.04
CA ASP A 711 -14.67 51.15 124.13
C ASP A 711 -15.30 50.62 122.84
N SER A 712 -16.59 50.30 122.85
CA SER A 712 -17.37 49.87 121.67
C SER A 712 -18.29 50.96 121.12
N THR A 713 -18.32 52.15 121.74
CA THR A 713 -19.25 53.23 121.37
C THR A 713 -18.64 54.13 120.32
N LEU A 714 -19.23 54.13 119.11
CA LEU A 714 -18.86 55.06 118.03
C LEU A 714 -19.31 56.48 118.38
N THR A 715 -18.44 57.46 118.15
CA THR A 715 -18.69 58.87 118.44
C THR A 715 -18.50 59.76 117.21
N SER A 716 -19.08 60.95 117.23
CA SER A 716 -18.80 62.01 116.27
C SER A 716 -17.36 62.50 116.43
N PHE A 717 -16.66 62.63 115.30
CA PHE A 717 -15.30 63.12 115.25
C PHE A 717 -15.11 64.05 114.06
N THR A 718 -14.06 64.88 114.14
CA THR A 718 -13.58 65.72 113.05
C THR A 718 -12.11 65.41 112.83
N VAL A 719 -11.77 64.91 111.65
CA VAL A 719 -10.37 64.77 111.22
C VAL A 719 -9.83 66.15 110.93
N VAL A 720 -8.73 66.54 111.57
CA VAL A 720 -8.12 67.85 111.33
C VAL A 720 -6.81 67.74 110.57
N SER A 721 -6.00 66.74 110.86
CA SER A 721 -4.83 66.40 110.04
C SER A 721 -4.48 64.91 110.15
N ASP A 722 -3.41 64.48 109.47
CA ASP A 722 -2.89 63.12 109.65
C ASP A 722 -2.37 62.85 111.08
N ASN A 723 -2.10 63.91 111.84
CA ASN A 723 -1.49 63.82 113.15
C ASN A 723 -2.47 64.00 114.30
N TRP A 724 -3.70 64.47 114.05
CA TRP A 724 -4.71 64.54 115.10
C TRP A 724 -6.17 64.59 114.60
N VAL A 725 -7.05 64.04 115.43
CA VAL A 725 -8.50 63.98 115.25
C VAL A 725 -9.15 64.51 116.52
N THR A 726 -10.23 65.27 116.40
CA THR A 726 -11.06 65.63 117.57
C THR A 726 -12.27 64.73 117.62
N ALA A 727 -12.68 64.29 118.81
CA ALA A 727 -13.86 63.46 119.01
C ALA A 727 -14.62 63.91 120.25
N VAL A 728 -15.93 63.67 120.28
CA VAL A 728 -16.75 64.01 121.44
C VAL A 728 -16.92 62.77 122.31
N ALA A 729 -16.39 62.78 123.53
CA ALA A 729 -16.52 61.67 124.46
C ALA A 729 -18.02 61.40 124.75
N PRO A 730 -18.52 60.16 124.53
CA PRO A 730 -19.88 59.79 124.84
C PRO A 730 -20.06 59.60 126.35
N ALA A 731 -21.30 59.71 126.83
CA ALA A 731 -21.66 59.43 128.21
C ALA A 731 -21.32 57.99 128.60
N GLY A 732 -20.96 57.74 129.85
CA GLY A 732 -20.61 56.40 130.32
C GLY A 732 -20.32 56.34 131.81
N SER A 733 -20.13 55.12 132.32
CA SER A 733 -19.79 54.86 133.72
C SER A 733 -18.38 55.35 134.07
N ALA A 734 -18.13 55.63 135.35
CA ALA A 734 -16.81 56.01 135.84
C ALA A 734 -15.78 54.90 135.61
N GLY A 735 -14.55 55.27 135.23
CA GLY A 735 -13.47 54.32 134.98
C GLY A 735 -12.67 54.58 133.70
N PRO A 736 -11.63 53.75 133.44
CA PRO A 736 -10.82 53.84 132.23
C PRO A 736 -11.62 53.40 130.99
N VAL A 737 -11.43 54.11 129.90
CA VAL A 737 -12.11 53.95 128.62
C VAL A 737 -11.07 53.82 127.53
N SER A 738 -11.15 52.74 126.75
CA SER A 738 -10.23 52.50 125.65
C SER A 738 -10.67 53.33 124.44
N VAL A 739 -9.85 54.28 124.01
CA VAL A 739 -10.13 55.09 122.83
C VAL A 739 -9.33 54.58 121.65
N THR A 740 -10.00 54.20 120.58
CA THR A 740 -9.39 53.72 119.33
C THR A 740 -9.89 54.50 118.13
N VAL A 741 -9.03 54.64 117.12
CA VAL A 741 -9.38 55.19 115.81
C VAL A 741 -9.45 54.05 114.80
N THR A 742 -10.50 54.01 113.99
CA THR A 742 -10.60 53.13 112.83
C THR A 742 -10.34 53.92 111.55
N SER A 743 -9.61 53.29 110.63
CA SER A 743 -9.44 53.75 109.26
C SER A 743 -9.55 52.54 108.32
N PRO A 744 -9.54 52.73 106.98
CA PRO A 744 -9.40 51.60 106.06
C PRO A 744 -8.14 50.75 106.29
N GLY A 745 -7.11 51.30 106.94
CA GLY A 745 -5.90 50.58 107.31
C GLY A 745 -6.05 49.70 108.56
N GLY A 746 -7.18 49.75 109.26
CA GLY A 746 -7.46 48.96 110.46
C GLY A 746 -7.80 49.81 111.69
N THR A 747 -7.79 49.18 112.86
CA THR A 747 -8.05 49.84 114.15
C THR A 747 -6.73 50.12 114.86
N SER A 748 -6.54 51.35 115.33
CA SER A 748 -5.37 51.73 116.11
C SER A 748 -5.25 50.95 117.40
N THR A 749 -4.07 50.97 118.01
CA THR A 749 -3.93 50.66 119.45
C THR A 749 -4.76 51.64 120.28
N ALA A 750 -5.22 51.19 121.44
CA ALA A 750 -6.03 52.01 122.34
C ALA A 750 -5.17 53.00 123.15
N VAL A 751 -5.68 54.21 123.35
CA VAL A 751 -5.22 55.15 124.39
C VAL A 751 -6.29 55.27 125.46
N ILE A 752 -5.91 55.58 126.71
CA ILE A 752 -6.86 55.58 127.83
C ILE A 752 -7.41 56.99 128.09
N TYR A 753 -8.74 57.10 128.11
CA TYR A 753 -9.48 58.25 128.60
C TYR A 753 -10.22 57.84 129.88
N THR A 754 -10.16 58.60 130.97
CA THR A 754 -10.80 58.22 132.23
C THR A 754 -12.03 59.08 132.51
N ARG A 755 -13.17 58.44 132.72
CA ARG A 755 -14.40 59.11 133.16
C ARG A 755 -14.41 59.26 134.67
N VAL A 756 -14.55 60.49 135.16
CA VAL A 756 -14.60 60.83 136.58
C VAL A 756 -15.95 61.43 136.96
N GLY A 757 -16.46 61.03 138.12
CA GLY A 757 -17.63 61.67 138.72
C GLY A 757 -17.31 63.12 139.12
N SER A 758 -18.35 63.95 139.21
CA SER A 758 -18.20 65.32 139.73
C SER A 758 -17.57 65.28 141.14
N PRO A 759 -16.65 66.21 141.46
CA PRO A 759 -16.12 66.34 142.82
C PRO A 759 -17.30 66.44 143.80
N GLY A 760 -17.38 65.53 144.77
CA GLY A 760 -18.35 65.65 145.86
C GLY A 760 -18.03 66.92 146.62
N ILE A 761 -19.00 67.83 146.69
CA ILE A 761 -18.90 69.08 147.46
C ILE A 761 -19.37 68.82 148.89
#